data_AF-A0A935HVG0-F1
#
_entry.id   AF-A0A935HVG0-F1
#
_cell.length_a   1.000
_cell.length_b   1.000
_cell.length_c   1.000
_cell.angle_alpha   90.00
_cell.angle_beta   90.00
_cell.angle_gamma   90.00
#
_symmetry.space_group_name_H-M   'P 1'
#
loop_
_entity.id
_entity.type
_entity.pdbx_description
1 polymer ?
#
loop_
_entity_poly.entity_id
_entity_poly.type
_entity_poly.pdbx_seq_one_letter_code
_entity_poly.pdbx_strand_id
1 'polypeptide(L)'
;MFWNQACGFSGTASSYVSVPHSASLNLTGSFSAEAWISPVNSLTPAAQIILEKRAGVSSNGYTFFLNNGKVAIRTNSTVRLTGNTVIQNNVWTHITGTYNSVSNTFSIYIDGILDTSAVVSNSDPVTNTDSVRIGKGNGGSPFNGMIDELRLWNKALTGAEVSRFRRTTLGSGTGNYSGLIMSFTFQDNESAGTDFSLNDWSGNSNNGKNAGGTAIDLSNRPSNTIALNECLELDGVNDHASGADNSAVSPVSAVTMEAWIFPQSFSGSRTLIHKGPVSGSTINYGLRLNGNVLNAVINNNVSFNASSPVVLNMWTHVAFTYDGSNGKYNFYINGRQAGEGVLTLGTIVNGTDSLYIGGLGTSGSGFDGFIDEVRISNYVKSQAMINRFLYQSIDLANVPNTGFINVVYNLDGYASDNADTGPVLNLVSGADFSHSGAVDNQPVSPLNRADNMNYQQGFMLKTSNKRIPETGITGYMTDSIEICFDTLITDVNLFVALNHTDEEELKLFLVAPNGDSVALYANQSLVTNADNIVTIFNDQADSSVSNNFRYVSYSPVIKPRNAMNSVFNGKFSAGTWKLRIKDETGSGTGRLCAWGLQFNNLPMNISSLCLRVFMEGFYRSVDSCVVDTIKVHLHESTSPYPDVGVKGETPDDNTYIGNYSFASASLGSEYYIEVEHRNSIETWSAHTLYFDFLSSGLEYDFTLSKDSAYGSNEIQVETVPVRYAMYGGDTNRDGITDASDVGAVDNDASVSLAGYVVTDLTGDDFVDAVDISIVDNNSSVPVISITPP
;
A
#
# COMPACT_ATOMS: atom_id res chain seq x y z
N MET A 1 9.25 7.49 21.55
CA MET A 1 8.81 7.78 22.94
C MET A 1 8.64 9.28 23.07
N PHE A 2 7.40 9.71 23.28
CA PHE A 2 6.96 11.09 23.14
C PHE A 2 6.84 11.75 24.50
N TRP A 3 7.72 12.71 24.76
CA TRP A 3 7.58 13.77 25.77
C TRP A 3 7.94 13.40 27.21
N ASN A 4 8.24 14.46 27.93
CA ASN A 4 9.20 14.58 29.01
C ASN A 4 8.58 14.41 30.39
N GLN A 5 7.51 13.64 30.54
CA GLN A 5 6.88 13.44 31.85
C GLN A 5 6.61 11.98 32.17
N ALA A 6 6.67 11.64 33.46
CA ALA A 6 6.25 10.34 33.97
C ALA A 6 5.51 10.50 35.30
N CYS A 7 4.77 9.48 35.71
CA CYS A 7 4.16 9.46 37.03
C CYS A 7 5.14 8.92 38.07
N GLY A 8 5.50 9.76 39.04
CA GLY A 8 6.30 9.41 40.20
C GLY A 8 5.45 8.85 41.34
N PHE A 9 5.91 7.73 41.91
CA PHE A 9 5.31 7.05 43.06
C PHE A 9 6.30 7.00 44.22
N SER A 10 5.87 7.44 45.40
CA SER A 10 6.76 7.66 46.56
C SER A 10 7.08 6.41 47.39
N GLY A 11 6.58 5.23 47.01
CA GLY A 11 6.73 4.02 47.81
C GLY A 11 5.86 3.98 49.08
N THR A 12 4.88 4.86 49.22
CA THR A 12 3.92 4.85 50.35
C THR A 12 2.54 4.38 49.90
N ALA A 13 1.73 3.87 50.83
CA ALA A 13 0.37 3.39 50.52
C ALA A 13 -0.59 4.50 50.04
N SER A 14 -0.20 5.77 50.19
CA SER A 14 -0.95 6.96 49.77
C SER A 14 -0.54 7.51 48.41
N SER A 15 0.36 6.85 47.67
CA SER A 15 0.81 7.26 46.34
C SER A 15 0.43 6.19 45.31
N TYR A 16 -0.63 6.44 44.54
CA TYR A 16 -1.17 5.55 43.53
C TYR A 16 -2.14 6.26 42.58
N VAL A 17 -2.48 5.61 41.46
CA VAL A 17 -3.58 6.01 40.58
C VAL A 17 -4.70 4.97 40.67
N SER A 18 -5.95 5.42 40.70
CA SER A 18 -7.14 4.55 40.74
C SER A 18 -7.96 4.72 39.49
N VAL A 19 -8.25 3.64 38.78
CA VAL A 19 -9.15 3.64 37.62
C VAL A 19 -10.46 2.97 38.01
N PRO A 20 -11.62 3.65 37.87
CA PRO A 20 -12.92 3.06 38.17
C PRO A 20 -13.14 1.74 37.41
N HIS A 21 -13.93 0.85 37.99
CA HIS A 21 -14.32 -0.38 37.33
C HIS A 21 -15.13 -0.08 36.06
N SER A 22 -14.80 -0.78 34.97
CA SER A 22 -15.60 -0.89 33.76
C SER A 22 -15.64 -2.34 33.27
N ALA A 23 -16.55 -2.65 32.34
CA ALA A 23 -16.66 -3.97 31.74
C ALA A 23 -15.42 -4.34 30.90
N SER A 24 -14.77 -3.36 30.24
CA SER A 24 -13.57 -3.61 29.41
C SER A 24 -12.37 -4.03 30.27
N LEU A 25 -12.33 -3.65 31.55
CA LEU A 25 -11.27 -4.03 32.50
C LEU A 25 -11.41 -5.45 33.08
N ASN A 26 -12.48 -6.18 32.74
CA ASN A 26 -12.71 -7.57 33.15
C ASN A 26 -12.08 -8.54 32.14
N LEU A 27 -10.80 -8.84 32.35
CA LEU A 27 -10.08 -9.85 31.57
C LEU A 27 -10.61 -11.24 31.91
N THR A 28 -11.08 -12.00 30.91
CA THR A 28 -11.60 -13.37 31.07
C THR A 28 -10.84 -14.41 30.25
N GLY A 29 -9.78 -14.00 29.55
CA GLY A 29 -8.98 -14.86 28.68
C GLY A 29 -7.60 -14.26 28.46
N SER A 30 -7.15 -14.25 27.21
CA SER A 30 -5.84 -13.70 26.85
C SER A 30 -5.71 -12.23 27.25
N PHE A 31 -4.52 -11.83 27.72
CA PHE A 31 -4.26 -10.44 28.08
C PHE A 31 -2.78 -10.10 28.04
N SER A 32 -2.47 -8.81 28.03
CA SER A 32 -1.12 -8.30 28.23
C SER A 32 -1.13 -7.02 29.07
N ALA A 33 -0.09 -6.82 29.86
CA ALA A 33 0.18 -5.57 30.56
C ALA A 33 1.63 -5.16 30.29
N GLU A 34 1.85 -3.88 29.98
CA GLU A 34 3.18 -3.32 29.71
C GLU A 34 3.33 -1.93 30.31
N ALA A 35 4.57 -1.55 30.62
CA ALA A 35 4.93 -0.21 31.07
C ALA A 35 6.43 0.04 30.91
N TRP A 36 6.82 1.30 30.80
CA TRP A 36 8.16 1.74 31.19
C TRP A 36 8.19 1.96 32.70
N ILE A 37 9.23 1.46 33.37
CA ILE A 37 9.44 1.69 34.80
C ILE A 37 10.88 2.12 35.08
N SER A 38 11.06 2.94 36.11
CA SER A 38 12.36 3.25 36.70
C SER A 38 12.24 3.18 38.23
N PRO A 39 12.41 1.99 38.83
CA PRO A 39 12.31 1.80 40.27
C PRO A 39 13.48 2.47 40.99
N VAL A 40 13.24 3.12 42.13
CA VAL A 40 14.31 3.64 43.01
C VAL A 40 14.97 2.50 43.79
N ASN A 41 14.17 1.51 44.19
CA ASN A 41 14.65 0.28 44.82
C ASN A 41 13.77 -0.90 44.41
N SER A 42 14.19 -1.68 43.42
CA SER A 42 13.43 -2.81 42.86
C SER A 42 13.31 -4.00 43.82
N LEU A 43 14.20 -4.11 44.82
CA LEU A 43 14.24 -5.25 45.75
C LEU A 43 13.42 -5.04 47.03
N THR A 44 13.05 -3.79 47.37
CA THR A 44 12.35 -3.49 48.63
C THR A 44 11.23 -2.46 48.43
N PRO A 45 9.97 -2.78 48.82
CA PRO A 45 9.52 -4.07 49.36
C PRO A 45 9.62 -5.19 48.31
N ALA A 46 9.62 -6.44 48.76
CA ALA A 46 9.75 -7.61 47.88
C ALA A 46 8.67 -7.66 46.79
N ALA A 47 7.45 -7.22 47.10
CA ALA A 47 6.38 -7.04 46.12
C ALA A 47 6.11 -5.56 45.89
N GLN A 48 6.20 -5.09 44.64
CA GLN A 48 5.86 -3.73 44.25
C GLN A 48 4.93 -3.74 43.05
N ILE A 49 3.72 -3.20 43.22
CA ILE A 49 2.68 -3.29 42.20
C ILE A 49 2.84 -2.20 41.15
N ILE A 50 2.93 -2.61 39.90
CA ILE A 50 2.84 -1.70 38.75
C ILE A 50 1.38 -1.47 38.42
N LEU A 51 0.61 -2.55 38.24
CA LEU A 51 -0.83 -2.52 38.00
C LEU A 51 -1.54 -3.72 38.66
N GLU A 52 -2.69 -3.48 39.29
CA GLU A 52 -3.51 -4.53 39.92
C GLU A 52 -5.00 -4.26 39.75
N LYS A 53 -5.78 -5.30 39.44
CA LYS A 53 -7.23 -5.34 39.65
C LYS A 53 -7.60 -6.60 40.41
N ARG A 54 -7.74 -6.50 41.73
CA ARG A 54 -8.08 -7.63 42.61
C ARG A 54 -9.09 -7.26 43.68
N ALA A 55 -10.09 -8.11 43.89
CA ALA A 55 -11.05 -7.95 44.98
C ALA A 55 -10.46 -8.42 46.31
N GLY A 56 -10.26 -7.50 47.25
CA GLY A 56 -9.53 -7.72 48.51
C GLY A 56 -10.02 -8.86 49.41
N VAL A 57 -11.25 -9.37 49.21
CA VAL A 57 -11.84 -10.48 49.98
C VAL A 57 -11.89 -11.81 49.22
N SER A 58 -11.88 -11.81 47.89
CA SER A 58 -12.05 -13.01 47.06
C SER A 58 -10.82 -13.35 46.24
N SER A 59 -9.77 -12.52 46.26
CA SER A 59 -8.48 -12.81 45.61
C SER A 59 -8.50 -12.92 44.07
N ASN A 60 -9.68 -12.75 43.45
CA ASN A 60 -9.93 -12.81 42.01
C ASN A 60 -9.30 -11.64 41.26
N GLY A 61 -8.83 -11.88 40.03
CA GLY A 61 -8.37 -10.84 39.10
C GLY A 61 -6.91 -11.01 38.68
N TYR A 62 -6.25 -9.91 38.36
CA TYR A 62 -4.89 -9.91 37.77
C TYR A 62 -3.97 -8.88 38.45
N THR A 63 -2.68 -9.18 38.46
CA THR A 63 -1.64 -8.30 38.97
C THR A 63 -0.38 -8.40 38.12
N PHE A 64 0.18 -7.24 37.79
CA PHE A 64 1.47 -7.06 37.15
C PHE A 64 2.39 -6.28 38.10
N PHE A 65 3.50 -6.88 38.50
CA PHE A 65 4.28 -6.40 39.64
C PHE A 65 5.74 -6.84 39.59
N LEU A 66 6.59 -6.20 40.40
CA LEU A 66 7.93 -6.71 40.70
C LEU A 66 7.87 -7.64 41.91
N ASN A 67 8.53 -8.80 41.81
CA ASN A 67 8.70 -9.82 42.83
C ASN A 67 10.20 -10.04 43.07
N ASN A 68 10.72 -9.54 44.18
CA ASN A 68 12.16 -9.46 44.49
C ASN A 68 12.95 -8.86 43.32
N GLY A 69 12.48 -7.73 42.79
CA GLY A 69 13.09 -7.01 41.68
C GLY A 69 12.89 -7.62 40.29
N LYS A 70 12.19 -8.74 40.15
CA LYS A 70 11.89 -9.38 38.85
C LYS A 70 10.44 -9.18 38.46
N VAL A 71 10.16 -8.99 37.18
CA VAL A 71 8.77 -8.87 36.69
C VAL A 71 7.99 -10.15 36.98
N ALA A 72 6.74 -10.03 37.39
CA ALA A 72 5.88 -11.16 37.70
C ALA A 72 4.42 -10.88 37.34
N ILE A 73 3.73 -11.94 36.95
CA ILE A 73 2.30 -11.94 36.63
C ILE A 73 1.59 -12.85 37.61
N ARG A 74 0.45 -12.38 38.13
CA ARG A 74 -0.42 -13.15 39.02
C ARG A 74 -1.84 -13.10 38.52
N THR A 75 -2.51 -14.24 38.56
CA THR A 75 -3.96 -14.34 38.34
C THR A 75 -4.60 -15.11 39.48
N ASN A 76 -5.74 -14.63 39.97
CA ASN A 76 -6.52 -15.28 41.04
C ASN A 76 -5.65 -15.66 42.26
N SER A 77 -4.88 -14.69 42.76
CA SER A 77 -3.90 -14.81 43.86
C SER A 77 -2.69 -15.72 43.64
N THR A 78 -2.60 -16.43 42.51
CA THR A 78 -1.47 -17.31 42.20
C THR A 78 -0.48 -16.59 41.30
N VAL A 79 0.78 -16.50 41.73
CA VAL A 79 1.87 -16.00 40.86
C VAL A 79 2.10 -17.06 39.78
N ARG A 80 1.84 -16.71 38.52
CA ARG A 80 1.87 -17.65 37.38
C ARG A 80 3.25 -17.73 36.75
N LEU A 81 3.95 -16.60 36.70
CA LEU A 81 5.29 -16.50 36.13
C LEU A 81 6.05 -15.38 36.84
N THR A 82 7.33 -15.61 37.09
CA THR A 82 8.30 -14.58 37.52
C THR A 82 9.48 -14.65 36.57
N GLY A 83 9.97 -13.50 36.14
CA GLY A 83 11.10 -13.35 35.24
C GLY A 83 12.41 -13.83 35.84
N ASN A 84 13.44 -13.84 35.01
CA ASN A 84 14.81 -14.16 35.38
C ASN A 84 15.63 -12.91 35.72
N THR A 85 15.35 -11.81 35.03
CA THR A 85 16.09 -10.55 35.14
C THR A 85 15.64 -9.70 36.32
N VAL A 86 16.60 -9.22 37.11
CA VAL A 86 16.38 -8.20 38.16
C VAL A 86 16.48 -6.81 37.54
N ILE A 87 15.44 -6.00 37.70
CA ILE A 87 15.38 -4.64 37.15
C ILE A 87 16.34 -3.73 37.92
N GLN A 88 17.17 -2.99 37.18
CA GLN A 88 18.14 -2.06 37.74
C GLN A 88 17.44 -0.81 38.29
N ASN A 89 17.99 -0.28 39.38
CA ASN A 89 17.44 0.92 40.00
C ASN A 89 17.81 2.17 39.21
N ASN A 90 16.89 3.12 39.10
CA ASN A 90 17.06 4.42 38.45
C ASN A 90 17.42 4.31 36.96
N VAL A 91 17.06 3.20 36.32
CA VAL A 91 17.22 2.97 34.88
C VAL A 91 15.85 2.67 34.31
N TRP A 92 15.44 3.42 33.28
CA TRP A 92 14.23 3.14 32.53
C TRP A 92 14.32 1.78 31.85
N THR A 93 13.41 0.89 32.20
CA THR A 93 13.30 -0.47 31.63
C THR A 93 11.87 -0.68 31.19
N HIS A 94 11.67 -1.14 29.94
CA HIS A 94 10.35 -1.57 29.51
C HIS A 94 10.09 -2.99 29.98
N ILE A 95 8.92 -3.21 30.56
CA ILE A 95 8.50 -4.50 31.08
C ILE A 95 7.16 -4.90 30.47
N THR A 96 7.03 -6.17 30.08
CA THR A 96 5.75 -6.70 29.59
C THR A 96 5.49 -8.09 30.13
N GLY A 97 4.23 -8.33 30.47
CA GLY A 97 3.71 -9.66 30.76
C GLY A 97 2.54 -10.00 29.84
N THR A 98 2.60 -11.15 29.17
CA THR A 98 1.53 -11.63 28.28
C THR A 98 1.01 -12.99 28.74
N TYR A 99 -0.27 -13.24 28.48
CA TYR A 99 -0.93 -14.52 28.70
C TYR A 99 -1.84 -14.85 27.52
N ASN A 100 -1.57 -15.99 26.88
CA ASN A 100 -2.38 -16.53 25.81
C ASN A 100 -3.25 -17.68 26.35
N SER A 101 -4.56 -17.46 26.49
CA SER A 101 -5.51 -18.42 27.05
C SER A 101 -5.76 -19.64 26.16
N VAL A 102 -5.50 -19.55 24.85
CA VAL A 102 -5.64 -20.68 23.92
C VAL A 102 -4.53 -21.71 24.15
N SER A 103 -3.29 -21.24 24.31
CA SER A 103 -2.12 -22.09 24.55
C SER A 103 -1.77 -22.27 26.04
N ASN A 104 -2.45 -21.53 26.94
CA ASN A 104 -2.11 -21.39 28.36
C ASN A 104 -0.68 -20.87 28.62
N THR A 105 -0.11 -20.10 27.68
CA THR A 105 1.28 -19.65 27.75
C THR A 105 1.37 -18.26 28.38
N PHE A 106 2.15 -18.14 29.46
CA PHE A 106 2.61 -16.86 29.98
C PHE A 106 3.99 -16.54 29.40
N SER A 107 4.25 -15.28 29.08
CA SER A 107 5.57 -14.79 28.69
C SER A 107 5.89 -13.47 29.40
N ILE A 108 7.15 -13.27 29.74
CA ILE A 108 7.68 -12.00 30.27
C ILE A 108 8.77 -11.50 29.34
N TYR A 109 8.71 -10.22 29.00
CA TYR A 109 9.69 -9.53 28.17
C TYR A 109 10.30 -8.36 28.93
N ILE A 110 11.61 -8.19 28.76
CA ILE A 110 12.39 -7.06 29.27
C ILE A 110 12.99 -6.34 28.08
N ASP A 111 12.69 -5.06 27.92
CA ASP A 111 13.11 -4.25 26.77
C ASP A 111 12.78 -4.91 25.42
N GLY A 112 11.59 -5.52 25.34
CA GLY A 112 11.10 -6.22 24.14
C GLY A 112 11.68 -7.62 23.91
N ILE A 113 12.70 -8.03 24.67
CA ILE A 113 13.34 -9.34 24.54
C ILE A 113 12.67 -10.33 25.50
N LEU A 114 12.37 -11.54 25.02
CA LEU A 114 11.79 -12.60 25.85
C LEU A 114 12.77 -12.99 26.98
N ASP A 115 12.35 -12.79 28.22
CA ASP A 115 13.11 -13.13 29.43
C ASP A 115 12.77 -14.53 29.94
N THR A 116 11.48 -14.91 29.87
CA THR A 116 11.03 -16.28 30.18
C THR A 116 9.60 -16.54 29.67
N SER A 117 9.26 -17.81 29.46
CA SER A 117 7.89 -18.26 29.19
C SER A 117 7.57 -19.57 29.92
N ALA A 118 6.29 -19.82 30.17
CA ALA A 118 5.81 -21.06 30.78
C ALA A 118 4.35 -21.35 30.40
N VAL A 119 4.01 -22.63 30.24
CA VAL A 119 2.63 -23.08 30.08
C VAL A 119 2.03 -23.38 31.44
N VAL A 120 0.96 -22.69 31.80
CA VAL A 120 0.29 -22.83 33.11
C VAL A 120 -1.22 -22.85 32.92
N SER A 121 -1.83 -24.02 33.05
CA SER A 121 -3.28 -24.22 32.87
C SER A 121 -4.13 -23.60 34.00
N ASN A 122 -5.43 -23.41 33.73
CA ASN A 122 -6.42 -22.88 34.67
C ASN A 122 -6.01 -21.50 35.25
N SER A 123 -5.62 -20.61 34.35
CA SER A 123 -4.99 -19.34 34.70
C SER A 123 -5.77 -18.10 34.30
N ASP A 124 -6.91 -18.26 33.61
CA ASP A 124 -7.77 -17.14 33.21
C ASP A 124 -8.17 -16.29 34.42
N PRO A 125 -8.03 -14.95 34.37
CA PRO A 125 -8.44 -14.10 35.47
C PRO A 125 -9.96 -14.18 35.71
N VAL A 126 -10.36 -14.21 36.98
CA VAL A 126 -11.77 -14.12 37.37
C VAL A 126 -12.14 -12.65 37.54
N THR A 127 -13.28 -12.27 36.98
CA THR A 127 -13.78 -10.89 37.01
C THR A 127 -14.10 -10.43 38.43
N ASN A 128 -14.08 -9.10 38.62
CA ASN A 128 -14.44 -8.46 39.87
C ASN A 128 -14.85 -7.01 39.61
N THR A 129 -15.51 -6.38 40.59
CA THR A 129 -15.99 -5.00 40.48
C THR A 129 -15.07 -3.98 41.18
N ASP A 130 -13.87 -4.38 41.63
CA ASP A 130 -12.91 -3.47 42.27
C ASP A 130 -12.24 -2.57 41.21
N SER A 131 -11.67 -1.45 41.64
CA SER A 131 -10.93 -0.53 40.77
C SER A 131 -9.60 -1.14 40.33
N VAL A 132 -9.08 -0.72 39.17
CA VAL A 132 -7.66 -0.95 38.86
C VAL A 132 -6.84 0.05 39.67
N ARG A 133 -5.71 -0.40 40.22
CA ARG A 133 -4.76 0.42 40.94
C ARG A 133 -3.40 0.33 40.30
N ILE A 134 -2.77 1.48 40.16
CA ILE A 134 -1.45 1.63 39.55
C ILE A 134 -0.51 2.18 40.61
N GLY A 135 0.66 1.58 40.76
CA GLY A 135 1.63 1.95 41.79
C GLY A 135 1.33 1.40 43.19
N LYS A 136 0.22 0.68 43.40
CA LYS A 136 -0.02 -0.08 44.64
C LYS A 136 -1.04 -1.22 44.49
N GLY A 137 -0.98 -2.18 45.41
CA GLY A 137 -1.99 -3.24 45.57
C GLY A 137 -2.92 -3.07 46.78
N ASN A 138 -3.91 -3.95 46.88
CA ASN A 138 -4.93 -3.98 47.94
C ASN A 138 -4.37 -4.27 49.34
N GLY A 139 -3.20 -4.90 49.45
CA GLY A 139 -2.57 -5.34 50.71
C GLY A 139 -1.31 -4.59 51.16
N GLY A 140 -0.94 -3.47 50.54
CA GLY A 140 0.24 -2.67 50.95
C GLY A 140 1.56 -3.06 50.29
N SER A 141 1.61 -2.96 48.96
CA SER A 141 2.81 -3.23 48.14
C SER A 141 3.09 -2.05 47.19
N PRO A 142 3.39 -0.87 47.74
CA PRO A 142 3.57 0.35 46.95
C PRO A 142 4.84 0.27 46.09
N PHE A 143 4.75 0.79 44.87
CA PHE A 143 5.89 0.98 43.99
C PHE A 143 6.62 2.27 44.37
N ASN A 144 7.96 2.21 44.39
CA ASN A 144 8.80 3.38 44.61
C ASN A 144 9.63 3.64 43.36
N GLY A 145 9.27 4.66 42.59
CA GLY A 145 9.90 4.97 41.32
C GLY A 145 8.96 5.67 40.35
N MET A 146 9.32 5.62 39.07
CA MET A 146 8.56 6.26 38.00
C MET A 146 7.93 5.19 37.10
N ILE A 147 6.70 5.44 36.64
CA ILE A 147 6.00 4.64 35.62
C ILE A 147 5.62 5.56 34.48
N ASP A 148 5.80 5.07 33.26
CA ASP A 148 5.41 5.74 32.04
C ASP A 148 4.81 4.74 31.03
N GLU A 149 4.00 5.22 30.08
CA GLU A 149 3.40 4.43 28.99
C GLU A 149 2.74 3.12 29.45
N LEU A 150 1.92 3.20 30.50
CA LEU A 150 1.26 2.02 31.07
C LEU A 150 0.07 1.60 30.21
N ARG A 151 0.05 0.33 29.80
CA ARG A 151 -1.02 -0.20 28.95
C ARG A 151 -1.53 -1.54 29.39
N LEU A 152 -2.81 -1.78 29.08
CA LEU A 152 -3.51 -3.04 29.31
C LEU A 152 -4.25 -3.48 28.06
N TRP A 153 -4.13 -4.77 27.72
CA TRP A 153 -4.67 -5.37 26.51
C TRP A 153 -5.53 -6.59 26.84
N ASN A 154 -6.61 -6.84 26.09
CA ASN A 154 -7.40 -8.09 26.14
C ASN A 154 -6.91 -9.14 25.12
N LYS A 155 -5.66 -8.98 24.69
CA LYS A 155 -4.96 -9.84 23.75
C LYS A 155 -3.60 -10.21 24.33
N ALA A 156 -3.14 -11.42 24.04
CA ALA A 156 -1.75 -11.80 24.24
C ALA A 156 -0.90 -11.15 23.13
N LEU A 157 -0.07 -10.19 23.49
CA LEU A 157 0.87 -9.59 22.55
C LEU A 157 1.93 -10.62 22.17
N THR A 158 2.26 -10.65 20.89
CA THR A 158 3.41 -11.37 20.33
C THR A 158 4.72 -10.66 20.68
N GLY A 159 5.86 -11.35 20.65
CA GLY A 159 7.17 -10.71 20.88
C GLY A 159 7.43 -9.52 19.96
N ALA A 160 6.97 -9.60 18.71
CA ALA A 160 7.01 -8.52 17.73
C ALA A 160 6.16 -7.32 18.16
N GLU A 161 4.90 -7.56 18.57
CA GLU A 161 4.02 -6.49 19.08
C GLU A 161 4.61 -5.84 20.33
N VAL A 162 5.17 -6.61 21.27
CA VAL A 162 5.83 -6.07 22.46
C VAL A 162 7.03 -5.20 22.09
N SER A 163 7.87 -5.68 21.17
CA SER A 163 9.02 -4.92 20.68
C SER A 163 8.62 -3.64 19.95
N ARG A 164 7.52 -3.63 19.21
CA ARG A 164 6.96 -2.45 18.53
C ARG A 164 6.35 -1.46 19.53
N PHE A 165 5.45 -1.95 20.38
CA PHE A 165 4.65 -1.10 21.25
C PHE A 165 5.45 -0.46 22.37
N ARG A 166 6.50 -1.11 22.90
CA ARG A 166 7.38 -0.48 23.91
C ARG A 166 7.97 0.86 23.50
N ARG A 167 7.90 1.17 22.22
CA ARG A 167 8.75 2.12 21.54
C ARG A 167 7.89 3.23 20.91
N THR A 168 6.62 2.93 20.67
CA THR A 168 5.55 3.83 20.20
C THR A 168 4.73 4.35 21.39
N THR A 169 4.23 5.59 21.37
CA THR A 169 3.19 6.05 22.31
C THR A 169 1.82 5.80 21.71
N LEU A 170 0.90 5.15 22.44
CA LEU A 170 -0.45 4.83 21.95
C LEU A 170 -1.47 5.80 22.60
N GLY A 171 -1.80 6.87 21.87
CA GLY A 171 -2.60 8.05 22.24
C GLY A 171 -3.84 8.30 21.35
N SER A 172 -4.72 9.26 21.69
CA SER A 172 -5.70 9.73 20.68
C SER A 172 -4.96 10.39 19.52
N GLY A 173 -5.34 10.04 18.30
CA GLY A 173 -4.64 10.46 17.08
C GLY A 173 -3.54 9.51 16.61
N THR A 174 -3.17 8.48 17.39
CA THR A 174 -2.13 7.50 17.00
C THR A 174 -2.69 6.18 16.43
N GLY A 175 -4.01 6.06 16.25
CA GLY A 175 -4.68 4.85 15.74
C GLY A 175 -5.54 4.12 16.77
N ASN A 176 -6.44 3.24 16.30
CA ASN A 176 -7.26 2.37 17.15
C ASN A 176 -6.61 0.97 17.20
N TYR A 177 -6.02 0.62 18.34
CA TYR A 177 -5.31 -0.65 18.50
C TYR A 177 -6.24 -1.76 18.95
N SER A 178 -6.39 -2.79 18.11
CA SER A 178 -7.24 -3.94 18.42
C SER A 178 -6.83 -4.58 19.75
N GLY A 179 -7.77 -4.57 20.69
CA GLY A 179 -7.62 -5.16 22.00
C GLY A 179 -6.89 -4.31 23.05
N LEU A 180 -6.53 -3.07 22.75
CA LEU A 180 -6.06 -2.10 23.75
C LEU A 180 -7.26 -1.66 24.61
N ILE A 181 -7.17 -1.86 25.93
CA ILE A 181 -8.24 -1.55 26.90
C ILE A 181 -7.97 -0.24 27.64
N MET A 182 -6.70 0.04 27.92
CA MET A 182 -6.30 1.17 28.73
C MET A 182 -4.90 1.61 28.30
N SER A 183 -4.71 2.91 28.10
CA SER A 183 -3.40 3.51 27.79
C SER A 183 -3.23 4.82 28.56
N PHE A 184 -2.23 4.87 29.44
CA PHE A 184 -1.82 6.08 30.13
C PHE A 184 -0.40 6.47 29.72
N THR A 185 -0.32 7.61 29.06
CA THR A 185 0.94 8.21 28.62
C THR A 185 1.56 9.09 29.70
N PHE A 186 0.79 9.50 30.71
CA PHE A 186 1.24 10.42 31.78
C PHE A 186 1.83 11.75 31.28
N GLN A 187 1.45 12.18 30.07
CA GLN A 187 1.88 13.44 29.47
C GLN A 187 0.85 14.55 29.66
N ASP A 188 1.27 15.81 29.66
CA ASP A 188 0.41 16.99 29.57
C ASP A 188 0.80 17.88 28.36
N ASN A 189 -0.19 18.52 27.73
CA ASN A 189 -0.04 19.32 26.51
C ASN A 189 0.69 20.66 26.74
N GLU A 190 0.89 21.09 27.98
CA GLU A 190 1.46 22.41 28.29
C GLU A 190 2.97 22.39 28.65
N SER A 191 3.62 21.21 28.64
CA SER A 191 5.09 20.99 28.78
C SER A 191 5.80 21.70 29.96
N ALA A 192 5.08 22.31 30.89
CA ALA A 192 5.65 22.96 32.07
C ALA A 192 4.68 22.81 33.25
N GLY A 193 4.88 21.82 34.13
CA GLY A 193 4.13 21.82 35.37
C GLY A 193 4.08 20.53 36.16
N THR A 194 3.68 20.69 37.40
CA THR A 194 3.41 19.67 38.42
C THR A 194 2.18 18.80 38.13
N ASP A 195 1.66 18.82 36.90
CA ASP A 195 0.44 18.15 36.46
C ASP A 195 0.74 17.17 35.31
N PHE A 196 -0.04 16.09 35.21
CA PHE A 196 0.12 15.02 34.22
C PHE A 196 -1.24 14.39 33.88
N SER A 197 -1.46 13.98 32.63
CA SER A 197 -2.74 13.41 32.23
C SER A 197 -2.94 11.97 32.74
N LEU A 198 -4.15 11.72 33.23
CA LEU A 198 -4.68 10.40 33.54
C LEU A 198 -5.86 10.04 32.62
N ASN A 199 -5.94 10.67 31.45
CA ASN A 199 -6.91 10.30 30.43
C ASN A 199 -6.52 8.97 29.80
N ASP A 200 -7.49 8.09 29.65
CA ASP A 200 -7.31 6.84 28.93
C ASP A 200 -7.37 7.10 27.43
N TRP A 201 -6.25 6.84 26.77
CA TRP A 201 -6.10 7.06 25.34
C TRP A 201 -6.48 5.85 24.47
N SER A 202 -6.94 4.75 25.06
CA SER A 202 -7.41 3.58 24.30
C SER A 202 -8.75 3.80 23.60
N GLY A 203 -9.47 4.88 23.93
CA GLY A 203 -10.84 5.13 23.49
C GLY A 203 -11.92 4.49 24.37
N ASN A 204 -11.55 3.72 25.39
CA ASN A 204 -12.50 3.05 26.31
C ASN A 204 -12.96 3.91 27.49
N SER A 205 -12.46 5.15 27.60
CA SER A 205 -12.79 6.08 28.69
C SER A 205 -12.49 5.55 30.11
N ASN A 206 -11.51 4.65 30.24
CA ASN A 206 -11.03 4.11 31.52
C ASN A 206 -10.10 5.11 32.24
N ASN A 207 -10.57 6.35 32.44
CA ASN A 207 -9.76 7.44 32.98
C ASN A 207 -9.34 7.20 34.45
N GLY A 208 -8.11 7.57 34.79
CA GLY A 208 -7.56 7.45 36.12
C GLY A 208 -7.87 8.65 37.03
N LYS A 209 -7.90 8.40 38.34
CA LYS A 209 -7.92 9.41 39.40
C LYS A 209 -6.60 9.36 40.16
N ASN A 210 -5.90 10.48 40.21
CA ASN A 210 -4.66 10.60 40.97
C ASN A 210 -4.94 10.54 42.48
N ALA A 211 -4.17 9.74 43.20
CA ALA A 211 -4.14 9.68 44.65
C ALA A 211 -2.67 9.68 45.12
N GLY A 212 -2.01 10.83 45.03
CA GLY A 212 -0.67 11.06 45.55
C GLY A 212 0.48 10.65 44.64
N GLY A 213 0.23 10.41 43.35
CA GLY A 213 1.28 10.41 42.31
C GLY A 213 1.69 11.83 41.92
N THR A 214 2.95 12.02 41.54
CA THR A 214 3.54 13.33 41.20
C THR A 214 4.00 13.35 39.75
N ALA A 215 3.78 14.45 39.01
CA ALA A 215 4.44 14.64 37.71
C ALA A 215 5.96 14.75 37.90
N ILE A 216 6.73 14.00 37.13
CA ILE A 216 8.20 14.13 37.07
C ILE A 216 8.59 14.62 35.69
N ASP A 217 9.27 15.78 35.60
CA ASP A 217 9.87 16.27 34.36
C ASP A 217 11.18 15.52 34.06
N LEU A 218 11.26 15.00 32.84
CA LEU A 218 12.33 14.19 32.25
C LEU A 218 12.97 14.90 31.06
N SER A 219 12.92 16.24 31.02
CA SER A 219 13.51 17.11 29.98
C SER A 219 15.00 16.87 29.69
N ASN A 220 15.70 16.06 30.49
CA ASN A 220 17.08 15.62 30.27
C ASN A 220 17.22 14.22 29.61
N ARG A 221 16.14 13.64 29.09
CA ARG A 221 16.19 12.38 28.31
C ARG A 221 16.67 12.67 26.88
N PRO A 222 17.45 11.79 26.22
CA PRO A 222 17.79 11.96 24.80
C PRO A 222 16.51 12.18 23.98
N SER A 223 16.51 13.26 23.22
CA SER A 223 15.39 13.90 22.52
C SER A 223 14.88 13.14 21.29
N ASN A 224 15.28 11.90 21.10
CA ASN A 224 14.96 11.16 19.88
C ASN A 224 13.59 10.50 20.09
N THR A 225 12.57 11.34 19.86
CA THR A 225 11.20 10.94 19.54
C THR A 225 11.27 9.85 18.46
N ILE A 226 10.32 8.91 18.47
CA ILE A 226 10.05 8.11 17.27
C ILE A 226 8.78 8.72 16.72
N ALA A 227 8.87 9.56 15.71
CA ALA A 227 7.71 9.98 14.94
C ALA A 227 7.36 8.89 13.93
N LEU A 228 6.08 8.62 13.74
CA LEU A 228 5.64 7.97 12.50
C LEU A 228 6.15 8.88 11.36
N ASN A 229 6.82 8.30 10.37
CA ASN A 229 7.38 8.98 9.20
C ASN A 229 8.82 9.52 9.40
N GLU A 230 9.63 8.86 10.22
CA GLU A 230 11.08 9.08 10.25
C GLU A 230 11.77 8.29 9.14
N CYS A 231 13.04 8.62 8.87
CA CYS A 231 13.85 7.92 7.89
C CYS A 231 15.31 7.87 8.35
N LEU A 232 16.14 7.05 7.74
CA LEU A 232 17.57 6.97 8.05
C LEU A 232 18.34 8.11 7.37
N GLU A 233 19.04 8.94 8.15
CA GLU A 233 19.92 10.01 7.69
C GLU A 233 21.37 9.51 7.58
N LEU A 234 22.04 9.86 6.48
CA LEU A 234 23.37 9.38 6.13
C LEU A 234 24.22 10.53 5.54
N ASP A 235 25.42 10.75 6.09
CA ASP A 235 26.29 11.89 5.74
C ASP A 235 27.10 11.75 4.44
N GLY A 236 26.97 10.62 3.74
CA GLY A 236 27.74 10.36 2.51
C GLY A 236 29.21 9.98 2.70
N VAL A 237 29.70 9.87 3.94
CA VAL A 237 31.10 9.59 4.27
C VAL A 237 31.28 8.14 4.70
N ASN A 238 30.75 7.77 5.86
CA ASN A 238 30.94 6.45 6.48
C ASN A 238 29.71 5.93 7.26
N ASP A 239 28.64 6.71 7.30
CA ASP A 239 27.36 6.33 7.89
C ASP A 239 26.73 5.15 7.16
N HIS A 240 26.23 4.19 7.93
CA HIS A 240 25.50 3.05 7.41
C HIS A 240 24.73 2.32 8.52
N ALA A 241 23.75 1.52 8.10
CA ALA A 241 23.15 0.49 8.94
C ALA A 241 23.64 -0.90 8.51
N SER A 242 23.91 -1.79 9.47
CA SER A 242 24.41 -3.15 9.19
C SER A 242 23.68 -4.24 9.97
N GLY A 243 23.30 -5.32 9.28
CA GLY A 243 22.70 -6.51 9.86
C GLY A 243 23.61 -7.74 9.73
N ALA A 244 23.51 -8.66 10.68
CA ALA A 244 24.18 -9.96 10.57
C ALA A 244 23.64 -10.77 9.37
N ASP A 245 24.42 -11.76 8.92
CA ASP A 245 23.95 -12.70 7.90
C ASP A 245 22.66 -13.42 8.34
N ASN A 246 21.74 -13.59 7.41
CA ASN A 246 20.44 -14.21 7.63
C ASN A 246 19.92 -14.79 6.29
N SER A 247 19.32 -15.98 6.34
CA SER A 247 18.75 -16.66 5.17
C SER A 247 17.65 -15.85 4.46
N ALA A 248 16.91 -15.01 5.19
CA ALA A 248 15.84 -14.17 4.65
C ALA A 248 16.34 -13.08 3.69
N VAL A 249 17.60 -12.65 3.85
CA VAL A 249 18.29 -11.69 2.97
C VAL A 249 19.37 -12.36 2.12
N SER A 250 19.25 -13.67 1.89
CA SER A 250 20.18 -14.45 1.07
C SER A 250 19.46 -15.21 -0.06
N PRO A 251 18.74 -14.49 -0.96
CA PRO A 251 18.06 -15.10 -2.09
C PRO A 251 19.04 -15.76 -3.07
N VAL A 252 18.60 -16.86 -3.70
CA VAL A 252 19.40 -17.63 -4.67
C VAL A 252 18.81 -17.54 -6.07
N SER A 253 17.49 -17.68 -6.21
CA SER A 253 16.84 -17.78 -7.52
C SER A 253 16.43 -16.43 -8.09
N ALA A 254 15.96 -15.51 -7.25
CA ALA A 254 15.48 -14.20 -7.67
C ALA A 254 15.55 -13.21 -6.51
N VAL A 255 15.66 -11.92 -6.82
CA VAL A 255 15.66 -10.85 -5.82
C VAL A 255 14.86 -9.66 -6.30
N THR A 256 14.11 -9.03 -5.39
CA THR A 256 13.62 -7.66 -5.54
C THR A 256 14.19 -6.81 -4.41
N MET A 257 14.78 -5.67 -4.77
CA MET A 257 15.28 -4.66 -3.83
C MET A 257 14.48 -3.37 -4.02
N GLU A 258 14.00 -2.76 -2.94
CA GLU A 258 13.22 -1.51 -2.96
C GLU A 258 13.71 -0.55 -1.86
N ALA A 259 13.55 0.76 -2.08
CA ALA A 259 13.71 1.78 -1.05
C ALA A 259 13.02 3.08 -1.49
N TRP A 260 12.52 3.87 -0.54
CA TRP A 260 12.37 5.31 -0.72
C TRP A 260 13.72 5.98 -0.46
N ILE A 261 14.16 6.89 -1.34
CA ILE A 261 15.44 7.60 -1.21
C ILE A 261 15.27 9.10 -1.44
N PHE A 262 16.05 9.91 -0.72
CA PHE A 262 16.20 11.35 -0.90
C PHE A 262 17.70 11.67 -1.02
N PRO A 263 18.29 11.55 -2.23
CA PRO A 263 19.72 11.77 -2.38
C PRO A 263 20.06 13.26 -2.32
N GLN A 264 21.08 13.64 -1.54
CA GLN A 264 21.61 15.01 -1.47
C GLN A 264 22.91 15.20 -2.27
N SER A 265 23.57 14.10 -2.68
CA SER A 265 24.73 14.12 -3.57
C SER A 265 24.80 12.93 -4.51
N PHE A 266 25.18 13.19 -5.76
CA PHE A 266 25.50 12.16 -6.76
C PHE A 266 27.01 11.96 -6.97
N SER A 267 27.85 12.60 -6.15
CA SER A 267 29.30 12.49 -6.32
C SER A 267 29.80 11.09 -5.96
N GLY A 268 30.23 10.32 -6.96
CA GLY A 268 30.72 8.95 -6.77
C GLY A 268 29.60 7.90 -6.83
N SER A 269 29.89 6.70 -6.32
CA SER A 269 28.89 5.64 -6.24
C SER A 269 28.30 5.61 -4.83
N ARG A 270 26.98 5.65 -4.71
CA ARG A 270 26.26 5.81 -3.44
C ARG A 270 25.48 4.54 -3.13
N THR A 271 25.91 3.80 -2.11
CA THR A 271 25.33 2.49 -1.77
C THR A 271 23.96 2.63 -1.13
N LEU A 272 22.93 1.99 -1.68
CA LEU A 272 21.60 1.95 -1.05
C LEU A 272 21.44 0.67 -0.23
N ILE A 273 21.66 -0.48 -0.89
CA ILE A 273 21.53 -1.83 -0.31
C ILE A 273 22.72 -2.65 -0.80
N HIS A 274 23.36 -3.41 0.08
CA HIS A 274 24.48 -4.28 -0.29
C HIS A 274 24.54 -5.53 0.57
N LYS A 275 24.67 -6.70 -0.07
CA LYS A 275 24.92 -7.98 0.60
C LYS A 275 26.17 -8.63 0.00
N GLY A 276 27.14 -8.88 0.87
CA GLY A 276 28.38 -9.54 0.50
C GLY A 276 29.63 -8.79 0.98
N PRO A 277 30.81 -9.38 0.77
CA PRO A 277 32.08 -8.87 1.28
C PRO A 277 32.46 -7.51 0.70
N VAL A 278 33.04 -6.65 1.54
CA VAL A 278 33.52 -5.31 1.17
C VAL A 278 34.84 -5.36 0.37
N SER A 279 35.58 -6.48 0.42
CA SER A 279 36.78 -6.68 -0.40
C SER A 279 37.10 -8.16 -0.65
N GLY A 280 37.85 -8.45 -1.73
CA GLY A 280 38.55 -9.72 -1.95
C GLY A 280 37.69 -10.96 -2.28
N SER A 281 36.37 -10.85 -2.34
CA SER A 281 35.45 -11.95 -2.62
C SER A 281 34.19 -11.46 -3.37
N THR A 282 33.28 -12.38 -3.73
CA THR A 282 32.11 -12.10 -4.57
C THR A 282 30.98 -11.45 -3.79
N ILE A 283 30.61 -10.22 -4.18
CA ILE A 283 29.38 -9.53 -3.76
C ILE A 283 28.18 -10.33 -4.27
N ASN A 284 27.23 -10.61 -3.38
CA ASN A 284 26.04 -11.41 -3.72
C ASN A 284 25.08 -10.56 -4.55
N TYR A 285 24.60 -9.47 -3.97
CA TYR A 285 23.77 -8.49 -4.65
C TYR A 285 23.93 -7.09 -4.04
N GLY A 286 23.54 -6.06 -4.80
CA GLY A 286 23.46 -4.70 -4.28
C GLY A 286 22.71 -3.76 -5.21
N LEU A 287 22.20 -2.67 -4.64
CA LEU A 287 21.58 -1.55 -5.34
C LEU A 287 22.29 -0.26 -4.91
N ARG A 288 22.64 0.57 -5.88
CA ARG A 288 23.39 1.82 -5.65
C ARG A 288 23.04 2.87 -6.70
N LEU A 289 23.38 4.11 -6.41
CA LEU A 289 23.49 5.15 -7.45
C LEU A 289 24.89 5.14 -8.03
N ASN A 290 24.98 5.29 -9.34
CA ASN A 290 26.21 5.56 -10.07
C ASN A 290 26.03 6.90 -10.80
N GLY A 291 26.49 7.99 -10.18
CA GLY A 291 26.02 9.32 -10.54
C GLY A 291 24.52 9.46 -10.21
N ASN A 292 23.71 9.88 -11.18
CA ASN A 292 22.27 10.08 -10.99
C ASN A 292 21.41 8.91 -11.46
N VAL A 293 21.98 7.78 -11.87
CA VAL A 293 21.22 6.59 -12.32
C VAL A 293 21.37 5.43 -11.35
N LEU A 294 20.33 4.59 -11.25
CA LEU A 294 20.40 3.34 -10.50
C LEU A 294 21.30 2.34 -11.22
N ASN A 295 22.14 1.66 -10.43
CA ASN A 295 22.97 0.55 -10.84
C ASN A 295 22.77 -0.59 -9.85
N ALA A 296 22.64 -1.82 -10.36
CA ALA A 296 22.57 -3.01 -9.52
C ALA A 296 23.82 -3.87 -9.71
N VAL A 297 24.11 -4.65 -8.69
CA VAL A 297 25.21 -5.63 -8.67
C VAL A 297 24.59 -7.00 -8.42
N ILE A 298 24.95 -8.00 -9.23
CA ILE A 298 24.66 -9.41 -8.97
C ILE A 298 25.93 -10.20 -9.25
N ASN A 299 26.44 -10.95 -8.27
CA ASN A 299 27.67 -11.77 -8.40
C ASN A 299 28.87 -10.97 -8.97
N ASN A 300 29.15 -9.79 -8.39
CA ASN A 300 30.11 -8.78 -8.89
C ASN A 300 29.81 -8.15 -10.26
N ASN A 301 28.80 -8.60 -11.00
CA ASN A 301 28.45 -8.00 -12.28
C ASN A 301 27.69 -6.70 -12.06
N VAL A 302 28.23 -5.60 -12.57
CA VAL A 302 27.71 -4.22 -12.43
C VAL A 302 27.03 -3.71 -13.69
N SER A 303 26.72 -4.59 -14.66
CA SER A 303 26.19 -4.19 -15.97
C SER A 303 24.70 -3.84 -15.95
N PHE A 304 24.04 -3.93 -14.79
CA PHE A 304 22.63 -3.60 -14.61
C PHE A 304 22.47 -2.10 -14.39
N ASN A 305 21.92 -1.38 -15.35
CA ASN A 305 21.76 0.07 -15.27
C ASN A 305 20.31 0.45 -15.58
N ALA A 306 19.77 1.38 -14.81
CA ALA A 306 18.56 2.09 -15.21
C ALA A 306 18.87 3.01 -16.40
N SER A 307 17.89 3.20 -17.27
CA SER A 307 17.91 4.18 -18.36
C SER A 307 17.46 5.58 -17.93
N SER A 308 16.81 5.69 -16.77
CA SER A 308 16.27 6.95 -16.24
C SER A 308 17.02 7.39 -14.97
N PRO A 309 17.31 8.70 -14.83
CA PRO A 309 17.95 9.23 -13.63
C PRO A 309 16.95 9.46 -12.49
N VAL A 310 17.46 9.47 -11.26
CA VAL A 310 16.83 10.06 -10.08
C VAL A 310 17.28 11.52 -9.91
N VAL A 311 16.59 12.27 -9.06
CA VAL A 311 16.85 13.70 -8.84
C VAL A 311 17.31 13.94 -7.40
N LEU A 312 18.19 14.93 -7.19
CA LEU A 312 18.60 15.32 -5.84
C LEU A 312 17.46 16.00 -5.10
N ASN A 313 17.54 15.92 -3.78
CA ASN A 313 16.65 16.59 -2.84
C ASN A 313 15.16 16.27 -3.06
N MET A 314 14.88 15.03 -3.48
CA MET A 314 13.54 14.58 -3.80
C MET A 314 13.34 13.12 -3.37
N TRP A 315 12.26 12.88 -2.63
CA TRP A 315 11.84 11.51 -2.31
C TRP A 315 11.45 10.77 -3.58
N THR A 316 12.13 9.66 -3.80
CA THR A 316 11.96 8.80 -4.96
C THR A 316 11.91 7.36 -4.49
N HIS A 317 10.86 6.63 -4.82
CA HIS A 317 10.88 5.18 -4.66
C HIS A 317 11.70 4.57 -5.78
N VAL A 318 12.61 3.68 -5.42
CA VAL A 318 13.45 2.96 -6.37
C VAL A 318 13.29 1.47 -6.15
N ALA A 319 13.28 0.71 -7.24
CA ALA A 319 13.27 -0.74 -7.16
C ALA A 319 14.14 -1.38 -8.24
N PHE A 320 14.64 -2.58 -7.95
CA PHE A 320 15.32 -3.46 -8.88
C PHE A 320 14.82 -4.89 -8.72
N THR A 321 14.56 -5.57 -9.82
CA THR A 321 14.15 -6.98 -9.87
C THR A 321 15.14 -7.77 -10.71
N TYR A 322 15.42 -9.01 -10.31
CA TYR A 322 16.25 -9.93 -11.09
C TYR A 322 15.75 -11.37 -10.94
N ASP A 323 15.57 -12.04 -12.09
CA ASP A 323 15.24 -13.46 -12.20
C ASP A 323 16.48 -14.24 -12.66
N GLY A 324 17.06 -15.04 -11.78
CA GLY A 324 18.24 -15.85 -12.07
C GLY A 324 17.99 -17.06 -12.97
N SER A 325 16.74 -17.39 -13.30
CA SER A 325 16.41 -18.50 -14.20
C SER A 325 16.61 -18.15 -15.68
N ASN A 326 16.41 -16.88 -16.03
CA ASN A 326 16.49 -16.35 -17.40
C ASN A 326 17.39 -15.11 -17.52
N GLY A 327 17.88 -14.56 -16.40
CA GLY A 327 18.73 -13.39 -16.35
C GLY A 327 18.02 -12.06 -16.61
N LYS A 328 16.68 -12.06 -16.62
CA LYS A 328 15.85 -10.87 -16.83
C LYS A 328 15.95 -9.96 -15.60
N TYR A 329 16.07 -8.66 -15.84
CA TYR A 329 16.04 -7.65 -14.79
C TYR A 329 15.21 -6.44 -15.18
N ASN A 330 14.69 -5.73 -14.18
CA ASN A 330 13.99 -4.46 -14.35
C ASN A 330 14.39 -3.48 -13.24
N PHE A 331 14.47 -2.20 -13.57
CA PHE A 331 14.52 -1.11 -12.61
C PHE A 331 13.17 -0.39 -12.58
N TYR A 332 12.79 0.15 -11.44
CA TYR A 332 11.63 1.01 -11.30
C TYR A 332 11.97 2.29 -10.54
N ILE A 333 11.40 3.41 -10.96
CA ILE A 333 11.44 4.70 -10.27
C ILE A 333 10.00 5.16 -10.09
N ASN A 334 9.58 5.41 -8.85
CA ASN A 334 8.19 5.72 -8.46
C ASN A 334 7.18 4.73 -9.06
N GLY A 335 7.55 3.44 -9.04
CA GLY A 335 6.69 2.38 -9.56
C GLY A 335 6.63 2.24 -11.08
N ARG A 336 7.31 3.12 -11.82
CA ARG A 336 7.43 3.06 -13.28
C ARG A 336 8.70 2.35 -13.69
N GLN A 337 8.62 1.46 -14.68
CA GLN A 337 9.81 0.84 -15.26
C GLN A 337 10.79 1.89 -15.80
N ALA A 338 12.00 1.87 -15.26
CA ALA A 338 13.08 2.82 -15.45
C ALA A 338 14.31 2.21 -16.15
N GLY A 339 14.21 0.94 -16.55
CA GLY A 339 15.20 0.19 -17.31
C GLY A 339 14.88 -1.29 -17.28
N GLU A 340 15.27 -2.03 -18.30
CA GLU A 340 15.17 -3.50 -18.34
C GLU A 340 16.30 -4.09 -19.15
N GLY A 341 16.43 -5.40 -19.07
CA GLY A 341 17.28 -6.16 -19.96
C GLY A 341 17.36 -7.62 -19.57
N VAL A 342 18.19 -8.33 -20.31
CA VAL A 342 18.51 -9.73 -20.04
C VAL A 342 20.02 -9.85 -20.11
N LEU A 343 20.64 -10.37 -19.05
CA LEU A 343 22.07 -10.70 -19.04
C LEU A 343 22.20 -12.21 -18.89
N THR A 344 23.17 -12.81 -19.58
CA THR A 344 23.49 -14.25 -19.43
C THR A 344 24.18 -14.48 -18.08
N LEU A 345 23.39 -14.51 -17.02
CA LEU A 345 23.81 -14.78 -15.65
C LEU A 345 22.88 -15.85 -15.06
N GLY A 346 23.41 -16.66 -14.15
CA GLY A 346 22.67 -17.69 -13.44
C GLY A 346 22.16 -17.22 -12.07
N THR A 347 22.06 -18.16 -11.14
CA THR A 347 21.61 -17.93 -9.75
C THR A 347 22.53 -16.96 -8.99
N ILE A 348 21.95 -16.28 -7.99
CA ILE A 348 22.66 -15.39 -7.07
C ILE A 348 23.50 -16.25 -6.12
N VAL A 349 24.77 -15.87 -5.91
CA VAL A 349 25.66 -16.56 -4.97
C VAL A 349 25.15 -16.34 -3.55
N ASN A 350 24.93 -17.42 -2.81
CA ASN A 350 24.62 -17.37 -1.39
C ASN A 350 25.92 -17.16 -0.58
N GLY A 351 26.11 -15.96 -0.04
CA GLY A 351 27.27 -15.61 0.79
C GLY A 351 26.86 -15.36 2.24
N THR A 352 27.79 -15.62 3.16
CA THR A 352 27.55 -15.54 4.63
C THR A 352 27.93 -14.19 5.24
N ASP A 353 28.03 -13.14 4.43
CA ASP A 353 28.46 -11.81 4.89
C ASP A 353 27.28 -10.93 5.32
N SER A 354 27.56 -9.81 5.97
CA SER A 354 26.55 -8.87 6.48
C SER A 354 25.74 -8.18 5.38
N LEU A 355 24.52 -7.76 5.75
CA LEU A 355 23.71 -6.81 5.00
C LEU A 355 24.11 -5.38 5.41
N TYR A 356 24.22 -4.51 4.42
CA TYR A 356 24.53 -3.09 4.59
C TYR A 356 23.47 -2.23 3.90
N ILE A 357 23.04 -1.15 4.57
CA ILE A 357 22.15 -0.13 4.04
C ILE A 357 22.84 1.23 4.17
N GLY A 358 22.80 2.01 3.10
CA GLY A 358 23.35 3.37 3.09
C GLY A 358 24.87 3.48 2.96
N GLY A 359 25.65 2.43 3.21
CA GLY A 359 27.11 2.51 3.07
C GLY A 359 27.85 1.24 3.50
N LEU A 360 29.12 1.14 3.11
CA LEU A 360 29.99 -0.02 3.41
C LEU A 360 31.01 0.27 4.54
N GLY A 361 30.84 1.38 5.26
CA GLY A 361 31.80 1.82 6.30
C GLY A 361 33.18 2.25 5.78
N THR A 362 33.34 2.43 4.45
CA THR A 362 34.59 2.90 3.81
C THR A 362 34.35 4.21 3.07
N SER A 363 35.33 5.12 3.14
CA SER A 363 35.21 6.48 2.61
C SER A 363 34.92 6.49 1.10
N GLY A 364 33.89 7.23 0.69
CA GLY A 364 33.58 7.50 -0.73
C GLY A 364 32.54 6.59 -1.38
N SER A 365 31.90 5.69 -0.60
CA SER A 365 30.81 4.82 -1.07
C SER A 365 29.48 4.97 -0.31
N GLY A 366 29.47 5.79 0.75
CA GLY A 366 28.30 6.10 1.56
C GLY A 366 27.28 6.92 0.78
N PHE A 367 26.00 6.64 0.99
CA PHE A 367 24.88 7.43 0.51
C PHE A 367 24.77 8.72 1.32
N ASP A 368 24.54 9.81 0.61
CA ASP A 368 24.44 11.16 1.15
C ASP A 368 22.98 11.58 1.02
N GLY A 369 22.26 11.66 2.14
CA GLY A 369 20.83 11.97 2.20
C GLY A 369 20.04 10.96 3.05
N PHE A 370 18.77 10.76 2.68
CA PHE A 370 17.81 10.01 3.50
C PHE A 370 17.31 8.74 2.81
N ILE A 371 17.14 7.66 3.57
CA ILE A 371 16.61 6.38 3.08
C ILE A 371 15.46 5.93 3.98
N ASP A 372 14.40 5.43 3.36
CA ASP A 372 13.27 4.85 4.04
C ASP A 372 12.74 3.60 3.31
N GLU A 373 11.92 2.77 3.99
CA GLU A 373 11.24 1.61 3.43
C GLU A 373 12.14 0.68 2.62
N VAL A 374 13.26 0.28 3.18
CA VAL A 374 14.17 -0.64 2.51
C VAL A 374 13.56 -2.03 2.51
N ARG A 375 13.38 -2.61 1.32
CA ARG A 375 12.79 -3.95 1.16
C ARG A 375 13.67 -4.87 0.35
N ILE A 376 13.72 -6.13 0.77
CA ILE A 376 14.42 -7.21 0.10
C ILE A 376 13.48 -8.41 0.04
N SER A 377 13.10 -8.83 -1.16
CA SER A 377 12.24 -9.99 -1.39
C SER A 377 12.96 -11.06 -2.19
N ASN A 378 12.68 -12.33 -1.91
CA ASN A 378 13.34 -13.49 -2.56
C ASN A 378 12.66 -13.97 -3.86
N TYR A 379 11.92 -13.08 -4.52
CA TYR A 379 11.19 -13.34 -5.76
C TYR A 379 11.14 -12.06 -6.60
N VAL A 380 10.78 -12.20 -7.87
CA VAL A 380 10.55 -11.07 -8.76
C VAL A 380 9.15 -10.51 -8.51
N LYS A 381 9.07 -9.31 -7.94
CA LYS A 381 7.81 -8.56 -7.89
C LYS A 381 7.46 -8.06 -9.29
N SER A 382 6.20 -8.22 -9.67
CA SER A 382 5.68 -7.51 -10.84
C SER A 382 5.63 -6.02 -10.57
N GLN A 383 5.59 -5.21 -11.62
CA GLN A 383 5.38 -3.76 -11.48
C GLN A 383 4.10 -3.44 -10.69
N ALA A 384 3.05 -4.26 -10.84
CA ALA A 384 1.82 -4.14 -10.07
C ALA A 384 2.03 -4.35 -8.56
N MET A 385 2.87 -5.32 -8.17
CA MET A 385 3.25 -5.50 -6.77
C MET A 385 4.08 -4.33 -6.25
N ILE A 386 5.04 -3.83 -7.03
CA ILE A 386 5.81 -2.62 -6.68
C ILE A 386 4.86 -1.44 -6.43
N ASN A 387 3.88 -1.23 -7.31
CA ASN A 387 2.91 -0.14 -7.20
C ASN A 387 1.95 -0.32 -6.03
N ARG A 388 1.47 -1.53 -5.78
CA ARG A 388 0.57 -1.84 -4.66
C ARG A 388 1.17 -1.45 -3.32
N PHE A 389 2.45 -1.75 -3.11
CA PHE A 389 3.13 -1.50 -1.85
C PHE A 389 3.93 -0.20 -1.84
N LEU A 390 3.88 0.59 -2.92
CA LEU A 390 4.60 1.86 -3.04
C LEU A 390 4.31 2.81 -1.86
N TYR A 391 3.04 2.86 -1.44
CA TYR A 391 2.52 3.69 -0.35
C TYR A 391 1.88 2.88 0.78
N GLN A 392 2.23 1.60 0.87
CA GLN A 392 1.85 0.74 1.98
C GLN A 392 3.08 -0.01 2.47
N SER A 393 3.41 0.14 3.74
CA SER A 393 4.39 -0.74 4.38
C SER A 393 3.97 -2.18 4.26
N ILE A 394 4.92 -3.05 3.97
CA ILE A 394 4.71 -4.49 4.07
C ILE A 394 4.94 -4.93 5.53
N ASP A 395 4.02 -5.72 6.05
CA ASP A 395 4.06 -6.37 7.36
C ASP A 395 3.41 -7.76 7.29
N LEU A 396 3.34 -8.46 8.42
CA LEU A 396 2.76 -9.80 8.50
C LEU A 396 1.26 -9.84 8.11
N ALA A 397 0.52 -8.74 8.26
CA ALA A 397 -0.91 -8.67 7.97
C ALA A 397 -1.20 -8.44 6.47
N ASN A 398 -0.25 -7.88 5.71
CA ASN A 398 -0.46 -7.55 4.30
C ASN A 398 0.65 -8.09 3.36
N VAL A 399 1.45 -9.05 3.81
CA VAL A 399 2.58 -9.60 3.05
C VAL A 399 2.17 -10.01 1.63
N PRO A 400 2.89 -9.55 0.59
CA PRO A 400 2.70 -10.05 -0.76
C PRO A 400 3.15 -11.51 -0.85
N ASN A 401 2.24 -12.35 -1.37
CA ASN A 401 2.49 -13.76 -1.67
C ASN A 401 3.08 -14.53 -0.49
N THR A 402 2.21 -15.04 0.39
CA THR A 402 2.55 -15.65 1.69
C THR A 402 3.51 -16.86 1.62
N GLY A 403 3.81 -17.38 0.42
CA GLY A 403 4.83 -18.41 0.19
C GLY A 403 6.27 -17.88 0.05
N PHE A 404 6.47 -16.57 0.05
CA PHE A 404 7.78 -15.93 -0.20
C PHE A 404 8.21 -15.00 0.95
N ILE A 405 9.51 -14.71 0.99
CA ILE A 405 10.13 -13.89 2.03
C ILE A 405 10.14 -12.43 1.59
N ASN A 406 9.79 -11.53 2.51
CA ASN A 406 9.90 -10.09 2.36
C ASN A 406 10.54 -9.55 3.64
N VAL A 407 11.75 -9.01 3.56
CA VAL A 407 12.41 -8.29 4.66
C VAL A 407 12.22 -6.81 4.43
N VAL A 408 11.70 -6.09 5.42
CA VAL A 408 11.19 -4.71 5.28
C VAL A 408 11.66 -3.88 6.46
N TYR A 409 12.55 -2.92 6.22
CA TYR A 409 12.98 -1.94 7.20
C TYR A 409 12.28 -0.62 6.94
N ASN A 410 11.44 -0.23 7.88
CA ASN A 410 10.69 1.01 7.76
C ASN A 410 11.39 2.24 8.28
N LEU A 411 12.52 2.08 8.95
CA LEU A 411 13.41 3.17 9.37
C LEU A 411 12.71 4.34 10.10
N ASP A 412 11.54 4.07 10.68
CA ASP A 412 10.72 4.99 11.47
C ASP A 412 11.21 4.96 12.93
N GLY A 413 12.45 5.38 13.17
CA GLY A 413 13.05 5.32 14.50
C GLY A 413 13.49 3.92 14.93
N TYR A 414 13.35 2.91 14.05
CA TYR A 414 13.76 1.52 14.28
C TYR A 414 14.43 0.89 13.06
N ALA A 415 15.37 -0.01 13.32
CA ALA A 415 16.11 -0.75 12.30
C ALA A 415 15.82 -2.26 12.35
N SER A 416 14.62 -2.65 12.75
CA SER A 416 14.14 -4.04 12.78
C SER A 416 13.24 -4.34 11.59
N ASP A 417 13.26 -5.59 11.11
CA ASP A 417 12.37 -6.04 10.02
C ASP A 417 10.90 -6.10 10.48
N ASN A 418 10.01 -5.47 9.73
CA ASN A 418 8.56 -5.47 9.96
C ASN A 418 7.90 -6.85 9.74
N ALA A 419 8.52 -7.73 8.96
CA ALA A 419 8.06 -9.11 8.78
C ALA A 419 8.70 -10.10 9.78
N ASP A 420 9.61 -9.63 10.63
CA ASP A 420 10.32 -10.40 11.67
C ASP A 420 11.08 -11.64 11.15
N THR A 421 11.55 -11.59 9.90
CA THR A 421 12.32 -12.67 9.25
C THR A 421 13.78 -12.31 9.03
N GLY A 422 14.08 -11.04 8.82
CA GLY A 422 15.40 -10.48 8.55
C GLY A 422 16.21 -10.14 9.80
N PRO A 423 17.48 -9.76 9.63
CA PRO A 423 18.35 -9.36 10.74
C PRO A 423 17.95 -7.97 11.28
N VAL A 424 18.17 -7.72 12.57
CA VAL A 424 18.13 -6.36 13.13
C VAL A 424 19.38 -5.61 12.67
N LEU A 425 19.21 -4.38 12.21
CA LEU A 425 20.30 -3.53 11.79
C LEU A 425 20.85 -2.72 12.97
N ASN A 426 22.15 -2.49 12.97
CA ASN A 426 22.84 -1.58 13.87
C ASN A 426 23.24 -0.34 13.07
N LEU A 427 22.92 0.85 13.59
CA LEU A 427 23.39 2.12 13.03
C LEU A 427 24.86 2.34 13.43
N VAL A 428 25.68 2.79 12.50
CA VAL A 428 27.14 2.89 12.66
C VAL A 428 27.63 4.24 12.16
N SER A 429 28.71 4.73 12.77
CA SER A 429 29.49 5.92 12.37
C SER A 429 28.86 7.31 12.52
N GLY A 430 27.59 7.40 12.92
CA GLY A 430 26.88 8.69 12.95
C GLY A 430 25.49 8.61 12.34
N ALA A 431 25.22 7.54 11.59
CA ALA A 431 23.89 7.22 11.08
C ALA A 431 22.85 7.30 12.21
N ASP A 432 21.82 8.10 12.01
CA ASP A 432 20.72 8.30 12.95
C ASP A 432 19.40 8.40 12.18
N PHE A 433 18.29 8.31 12.89
CA PHE A 433 16.99 8.61 12.30
C PHE A 433 16.81 10.12 12.21
N SER A 434 16.27 10.59 11.09
CA SER A 434 15.95 11.99 10.84
C SER A 434 15.08 12.55 11.97
N HIS A 435 15.38 13.76 12.41
CA HIS A 435 14.68 14.44 13.50
C HIS A 435 13.16 14.51 13.28
N SER A 436 12.38 14.39 14.38
CA SER A 436 10.92 14.56 14.34
C SER A 436 10.56 15.83 13.57
N GLY A 437 9.69 15.72 12.55
CA GLY A 437 9.41 16.72 11.51
C GLY A 437 8.91 18.12 11.93
N ALA A 438 9.16 18.55 13.16
CA ALA A 438 8.88 19.87 13.70
C ALA A 438 10.15 20.74 13.93
N VAL A 439 11.35 20.24 13.62
CA VAL A 439 12.60 21.02 13.79
C VAL A 439 13.48 20.85 12.55
N ASP A 440 13.86 21.96 11.91
CA ASP A 440 15.01 22.10 10.99
C ASP A 440 14.89 21.80 9.47
N ASN A 441 13.76 22.07 8.78
CA ASN A 441 13.71 22.04 7.30
C ASN A 441 14.19 20.70 6.63
N GLN A 442 14.28 19.60 7.38
CA GLN A 442 14.71 18.30 6.86
C GLN A 442 13.52 17.52 6.26
N PRO A 443 13.77 16.66 5.25
CA PRO A 443 12.73 15.86 4.61
C PRO A 443 12.21 14.75 5.56
N VAL A 444 10.89 14.62 5.64
CA VAL A 444 10.20 13.54 6.37
C VAL A 444 9.82 12.39 5.44
N SER A 445 9.64 11.18 5.97
CA SER A 445 9.24 10.03 5.15
C SER A 445 7.94 10.30 4.35
N PRO A 446 7.85 9.82 3.10
CA PRO A 446 6.65 9.93 2.27
C PRO A 446 5.46 9.10 2.75
N LEU A 447 5.64 8.20 3.71
CA LEU A 447 4.66 7.18 4.08
C LEU A 447 4.05 7.46 5.45
N ASN A 448 2.80 7.95 5.49
CA ASN A 448 2.04 8.12 6.73
C ASN A 448 1.39 6.80 7.19
N ARG A 449 1.89 6.26 8.30
CA ARG A 449 1.66 4.88 8.76
C ARG A 449 0.54 4.73 9.78
N ALA A 450 -0.49 5.57 9.68
CA ALA A 450 -1.76 5.24 10.33
C ALA A 450 -2.25 3.90 9.75
N ASP A 451 -2.12 2.84 10.54
CA ASP A 451 -2.47 1.45 10.23
C ASP A 451 -3.98 1.23 9.94
N ASN A 452 -4.76 2.30 9.93
CA ASN A 452 -6.14 2.38 9.45
C ASN A 452 -6.27 2.90 7.99
N MET A 453 -5.17 3.10 7.27
CA MET A 453 -5.21 3.39 5.83
C MET A 453 -5.71 2.12 5.11
N ASN A 454 -7.04 2.00 4.99
CA ASN A 454 -7.77 0.91 4.37
C ASN A 454 -7.52 0.80 2.85
N TYR A 455 -6.27 0.82 2.39
CA TYR A 455 -5.93 0.46 1.03
C TYR A 455 -5.78 -1.05 0.97
N GLN A 456 -6.90 -1.77 1.10
CA GLN A 456 -6.86 -3.22 0.92
C GLN A 456 -6.37 -3.58 -0.50
N GLN A 457 -6.57 -2.67 -1.50
CA GLN A 457 -6.37 -2.98 -2.94
C GLN A 457 -6.00 -1.80 -3.89
N GLY A 458 -5.56 -0.62 -3.42
CA GLY A 458 -4.96 0.43 -4.30
C GLY A 458 -5.92 1.33 -5.11
N PHE A 459 -5.36 2.11 -6.06
CA PHE A 459 -6.05 3.05 -6.98
C PHE A 459 -6.12 2.47 -8.40
N MET A 460 -7.12 2.83 -9.22
CA MET A 460 -7.10 2.63 -10.68
C MET A 460 -6.08 3.57 -11.27
N LEU A 461 -4.84 3.13 -11.35
CA LEU A 461 -3.72 3.96 -11.79
C LEU A 461 -3.58 3.86 -13.30
N LYS A 462 -3.26 4.99 -13.92
CA LYS A 462 -2.77 5.08 -15.29
C LYS A 462 -1.40 5.72 -15.29
N THR A 463 -0.46 5.06 -15.96
CA THR A 463 0.81 5.69 -16.34
C THR A 463 0.59 6.60 -17.54
N SER A 464 0.96 7.87 -17.42
CA SER A 464 0.65 8.88 -18.43
C SER A 464 1.87 9.30 -19.24
N ASN A 465 3.01 9.53 -18.57
CA ASN A 465 4.24 10.09 -19.13
C ASN A 465 4.02 11.26 -20.14
N LYS A 466 3.02 12.11 -19.91
CA LYS A 466 2.65 13.23 -20.78
C LYS A 466 3.35 14.52 -20.38
N ARG A 467 3.79 15.32 -21.35
CA ARG A 467 4.45 16.62 -21.10
C ARG A 467 3.44 17.65 -20.59
N ILE A 468 3.88 18.50 -19.68
CA ILE A 468 3.16 19.65 -19.16
C ILE A 468 3.91 20.92 -19.62
N PRO A 469 3.27 21.80 -20.43
CA PRO A 469 2.04 21.57 -21.20
C PRO A 469 2.27 20.64 -22.41
N GLU A 470 1.20 20.12 -23.02
CA GLU A 470 1.31 19.19 -24.16
C GLU A 470 2.09 19.77 -25.34
N THR A 471 1.88 21.05 -25.63
CA THR A 471 2.59 21.80 -26.68
C THR A 471 2.95 23.19 -26.19
N GLY A 472 4.02 23.77 -26.76
CA GLY A 472 4.46 25.11 -26.42
C GLY A 472 5.07 25.24 -25.02
N ILE A 473 5.06 26.47 -24.50
CA ILE A 473 5.59 26.84 -23.19
C ILE A 473 4.49 27.13 -22.16
N THR A 474 3.24 27.31 -22.58
CA THR A 474 2.06 27.50 -21.70
C THR A 474 0.89 26.70 -22.28
N GLY A 475 -0.01 26.17 -21.45
CA GLY A 475 -1.22 25.53 -21.96
C GLY A 475 -1.74 24.41 -21.09
N TYR A 476 -2.59 23.56 -21.66
CA TYR A 476 -3.11 22.38 -20.98
C TYR A 476 -2.33 21.12 -21.39
N MET A 477 -2.33 20.17 -20.47
CA MET A 477 -2.21 18.75 -20.76
C MET A 477 -3.48 18.07 -20.23
N THR A 478 -3.99 17.10 -20.97
CA THR A 478 -5.13 16.28 -20.55
C THR A 478 -4.79 14.81 -20.67
N ASP A 479 -5.04 14.07 -19.61
CA ASP A 479 -5.05 12.62 -19.66
C ASP A 479 -6.38 12.05 -19.20
N SER A 480 -6.73 10.87 -19.70
CA SER A 480 -8.03 10.23 -19.44
C SER A 480 -7.89 8.80 -18.93
N ILE A 481 -8.77 8.38 -18.03
CA ILE A 481 -8.93 6.98 -17.59
C ILE A 481 -10.38 6.60 -17.87
N GLU A 482 -10.57 5.48 -18.56
CA GLU A 482 -11.89 4.88 -18.71
C GLU A 482 -12.23 4.04 -17.47
N ILE A 483 -13.42 4.26 -16.91
CA ILE A 483 -13.92 3.52 -15.76
C ILE A 483 -15.04 2.60 -16.23
N CYS A 484 -14.75 1.31 -16.29
CA CYS A 484 -15.63 0.30 -16.87
C CYS A 484 -16.68 -0.25 -15.88
N PHE A 485 -16.70 0.22 -14.64
CA PHE A 485 -17.71 -0.19 -13.66
C PHE A 485 -18.54 1.00 -13.22
N ASP A 486 -19.81 0.72 -12.97
CA ASP A 486 -20.74 1.75 -12.56
C ASP A 486 -21.18 1.57 -11.10
N THR A 487 -20.81 2.53 -10.27
CA THR A 487 -21.23 2.61 -8.87
C THR A 487 -21.66 4.02 -8.52
N LEU A 488 -22.61 4.13 -7.59
CA LEU A 488 -23.01 5.42 -7.04
C LEU A 488 -21.87 5.98 -6.18
N ILE A 489 -21.33 7.13 -6.57
CA ILE A 489 -20.22 7.79 -5.90
C ILE A 489 -20.70 8.42 -4.60
N THR A 490 -20.04 8.07 -3.51
CA THR A 490 -20.16 8.63 -2.16
C THR A 490 -18.82 9.21 -1.68
N ASP A 491 -17.70 8.77 -2.26
CA ASP A 491 -16.35 9.27 -1.97
C ASP A 491 -15.44 9.11 -3.21
N VAL A 492 -14.55 10.07 -3.45
CA VAL A 492 -13.55 10.05 -4.52
C VAL A 492 -12.18 10.38 -3.96
N ASN A 493 -11.21 9.50 -4.19
CA ASN A 493 -9.79 9.76 -3.96
C ASN A 493 -9.07 9.84 -5.31
N LEU A 494 -8.16 10.80 -5.45
CA LEU A 494 -7.37 10.98 -6.66
C LEU A 494 -5.87 10.95 -6.33
N PHE A 495 -5.17 9.97 -6.86
CA PHE A 495 -3.71 9.96 -6.85
C PHE A 495 -3.15 10.80 -8.01
N VAL A 496 -2.12 11.59 -7.75
CA VAL A 496 -1.35 12.33 -8.77
C VAL A 496 0.13 12.20 -8.46
N ALA A 497 0.90 11.79 -9.47
CA ALA A 497 2.36 11.85 -9.51
C ALA A 497 2.79 12.60 -10.78
N LEU A 498 3.24 13.83 -10.61
CA LEU A 498 3.82 14.64 -11.67
C LEU A 498 5.09 15.33 -11.20
N ASN A 499 5.93 15.70 -12.15
CA ASN A 499 7.06 16.59 -11.96
C ASN A 499 6.86 17.86 -12.80
N HIS A 500 7.31 19.01 -12.31
CA HIS A 500 7.26 20.31 -12.98
C HIS A 500 8.26 21.24 -12.32
N THR A 501 9.04 22.02 -13.07
CA THR A 501 10.07 22.91 -12.48
C THR A 501 9.51 24.11 -11.71
N ASP A 502 8.23 24.41 -11.91
CA ASP A 502 7.55 25.56 -11.31
C ASP A 502 6.11 25.14 -10.98
N GLU A 503 5.92 24.33 -9.94
CA GLU A 503 4.59 23.81 -9.57
C GLU A 503 3.61 24.91 -9.14
N GLU A 504 4.10 26.05 -8.66
CA GLU A 504 3.30 27.21 -8.28
C GLU A 504 2.56 27.86 -9.45
N GLU A 505 2.82 27.42 -10.67
CA GLU A 505 2.15 27.90 -11.89
C GLU A 505 1.08 26.93 -12.39
N LEU A 506 0.93 25.77 -11.72
CA LEU A 506 0.03 24.73 -12.15
C LEU A 506 -1.40 24.90 -11.62
N LYS A 507 -2.36 24.49 -12.47
CA LYS A 507 -3.75 24.22 -12.07
C LYS A 507 -4.19 22.82 -12.46
N LEU A 508 -4.61 22.03 -11.48
CA LEU A 508 -5.09 20.67 -11.69
C LEU A 508 -6.60 20.62 -11.56
N PHE A 509 -7.25 19.90 -12.48
CA PHE A 509 -8.69 19.68 -12.50
C PHE A 509 -8.99 18.20 -12.73
N LEU A 510 -9.89 17.64 -11.92
CA LEU A 510 -10.53 16.37 -12.22
C LEU A 510 -11.86 16.64 -12.92
N VAL A 511 -12.12 15.94 -14.01
CA VAL A 511 -13.32 16.05 -14.84
C VAL A 511 -14.00 14.69 -14.92
N ALA A 512 -15.27 14.64 -14.57
CA ALA A 512 -16.11 13.45 -14.65
C ALA A 512 -16.64 13.23 -16.09
N PRO A 513 -17.13 12.02 -16.42
CA PRO A 513 -17.62 11.67 -17.76
C PRO A 513 -18.75 12.57 -18.27
N ASN A 514 -19.61 13.02 -17.35
CA ASN A 514 -20.70 13.93 -17.66
C ASN A 514 -20.28 15.41 -17.87
N GLY A 515 -18.97 15.70 -17.80
CA GLY A 515 -18.40 17.04 -18.01
C GLY A 515 -18.25 17.89 -16.75
N ASP A 516 -18.76 17.45 -15.60
CA ASP A 516 -18.57 18.18 -14.34
C ASP A 516 -17.11 18.16 -13.91
N SER A 517 -16.62 19.24 -13.33
CA SER A 517 -15.20 19.38 -12.98
C SER A 517 -14.96 20.08 -11.65
N VAL A 518 -13.84 19.74 -11.01
CA VAL A 518 -13.39 20.33 -9.75
C VAL A 518 -11.92 20.73 -9.85
N ALA A 519 -11.59 21.94 -9.37
CA ALA A 519 -10.21 22.42 -9.29
C ALA A 519 -9.57 21.96 -7.97
N LEU A 520 -8.49 21.18 -8.07
CA LEU A 520 -7.86 20.47 -6.95
C LEU A 520 -6.66 21.21 -6.38
N TYR A 521 -5.91 21.85 -7.26
CA TYR A 521 -4.68 22.56 -6.98
C TYR A 521 -4.61 23.75 -7.93
N ALA A 522 -4.17 24.90 -7.42
CA ALA A 522 -4.04 26.09 -8.25
C ALA A 522 -3.17 27.14 -7.57
N ASN A 523 -2.06 27.45 -8.21
CA ASN A 523 -1.16 28.57 -7.96
C ASN A 523 -0.68 28.69 -6.51
N GLN A 524 -0.11 27.60 -5.99
CA GLN A 524 0.39 27.56 -4.62
C GLN A 524 1.91 27.60 -4.61
N SER A 525 2.49 28.68 -4.10
CA SER A 525 3.91 28.68 -3.75
C SER A 525 4.10 27.75 -2.54
N LEU A 526 4.99 26.78 -2.66
CA LEU A 526 5.38 25.92 -1.54
C LEU A 526 6.58 26.54 -0.82
N VAL A 527 6.80 26.18 0.45
CA VAL A 527 7.92 26.73 1.25
C VAL A 527 9.28 26.28 0.69
N THR A 528 9.27 25.19 -0.08
CA THR A 528 10.39 24.62 -0.83
C THR A 528 9.89 24.33 -2.24
N ASN A 529 10.64 24.70 -3.29
CA ASN A 529 10.36 24.26 -4.67
C ASN A 529 10.46 22.74 -4.68
N ALA A 530 9.32 22.07 -4.62
CA ALA A 530 9.25 20.62 -4.55
C ALA A 530 9.48 20.01 -5.93
N ASP A 531 9.34 20.79 -7.01
CA ASP A 531 9.40 20.44 -8.43
C ASP A 531 8.51 19.24 -8.82
N ASN A 532 7.65 18.78 -7.90
CA ASN A 532 6.95 17.51 -7.94
C ASN A 532 5.70 17.55 -7.07
N ILE A 533 4.61 17.00 -7.61
CA ILE A 533 3.38 16.74 -6.87
C ILE A 533 3.17 15.22 -6.89
N VAL A 534 3.51 14.57 -5.77
CA VAL A 534 3.25 13.14 -5.54
C VAL A 534 2.37 13.02 -4.30
N THR A 535 1.07 12.96 -4.51
CA THR A 535 0.10 12.99 -3.41
C THR A 535 -1.23 12.36 -3.82
N ILE A 536 -2.03 12.02 -2.82
CA ILE A 536 -3.45 11.71 -2.97
C ILE A 536 -4.24 12.97 -2.60
N PHE A 537 -5.15 13.41 -3.45
CA PHE A 537 -6.20 14.35 -3.08
C PHE A 537 -7.37 13.58 -2.47
N ASN A 538 -7.79 13.96 -1.27
CA ASN A 538 -8.91 13.35 -0.55
C ASN A 538 -9.56 14.43 0.35
N ASP A 539 -10.89 14.50 0.34
CA ASP A 539 -11.64 15.56 1.04
C ASP A 539 -11.59 15.45 2.57
N GLN A 540 -11.30 14.27 3.09
CA GLN A 540 -11.20 13.92 4.51
C GLN A 540 -9.78 14.06 5.05
N ALA A 541 -8.80 14.43 4.22
CA ALA A 541 -7.43 14.69 4.65
C ALA A 541 -7.34 15.86 5.66
N ASP A 542 -6.42 15.77 6.62
CA ASP A 542 -6.29 16.75 7.69
C ASP A 542 -5.69 18.07 7.18
N SER A 543 -4.61 17.97 6.39
CA SER A 543 -3.88 19.12 5.82
C SER A 543 -4.49 19.60 4.51
N SER A 544 -4.58 20.92 4.32
CA SER A 544 -5.17 21.56 3.13
C SER A 544 -4.13 22.27 2.27
N VAL A 545 -4.32 22.20 0.95
CA VAL A 545 -3.58 22.99 -0.05
C VAL A 545 -3.71 24.51 0.17
N SER A 546 -4.74 24.99 0.86
CA SER A 546 -5.09 26.42 0.97
C SER A 546 -4.77 27.13 2.29
N ASN A 547 -4.29 26.43 3.33
CA ASN A 547 -4.07 27.01 4.65
C ASN A 547 -2.58 27.33 4.91
N ASN A 548 -2.17 28.56 4.56
CA ASN A 548 -0.95 29.27 4.99
C ASN A 548 0.18 28.39 5.59
N PHE A 549 0.82 27.58 4.75
CA PHE A 549 2.19 27.08 4.94
C PHE A 549 2.47 26.22 6.18
N ARG A 550 1.47 25.66 6.86
CA ARG A 550 1.73 24.94 8.12
C ARG A 550 2.33 23.55 7.92
N TYR A 551 2.09 22.87 6.80
CA TYR A 551 2.53 21.47 6.57
C TYR A 551 2.67 21.06 5.08
N VAL A 552 3.18 21.91 4.18
CA VAL A 552 3.29 21.56 2.75
C VAL A 552 4.64 20.94 2.39
N SER A 553 4.90 19.75 2.93
CA SER A 553 5.62 18.70 2.19
C SER A 553 4.55 17.74 1.70
N TYR A 554 4.41 17.49 0.39
CA TYR A 554 3.44 16.50 -0.11
C TYR A 554 3.72 15.15 0.56
N SER A 555 2.88 14.80 1.53
CA SER A 555 2.92 13.59 2.36
C SER A 555 1.50 13.06 2.39
N PRO A 556 1.30 11.74 2.27
CA PRO A 556 0.78 11.06 1.08
C PRO A 556 -0.66 11.43 0.70
N VAL A 557 -1.39 12.19 1.53
CA VAL A 557 -2.77 12.60 1.34
C VAL A 557 -2.97 14.07 1.73
N ILE A 558 -3.55 14.87 0.85
CA ILE A 558 -3.82 16.29 1.05
C ILE A 558 -5.27 16.64 0.67
N LYS A 559 -5.86 17.57 1.40
CA LYS A 559 -7.20 18.07 1.11
C LYS A 559 -7.12 19.00 -0.12
N PRO A 560 -7.87 18.70 -1.19
CA PRO A 560 -7.86 19.52 -2.40
C PRO A 560 -8.38 20.93 -2.11
N ARG A 561 -8.01 21.88 -2.98
CA ARG A 561 -8.47 23.28 -2.91
C ARG A 561 -10.00 23.39 -2.84
N ASN A 562 -10.70 22.58 -3.62
CA ASN A 562 -12.16 22.43 -3.56
C ASN A 562 -12.51 20.95 -3.37
N ALA A 563 -13.52 20.68 -2.54
CA ALA A 563 -13.93 19.33 -2.20
C ALA A 563 -14.46 18.58 -3.44
N MET A 564 -13.89 17.43 -3.76
CA MET A 564 -14.30 16.58 -4.89
C MET A 564 -15.70 15.99 -4.68
N ASN A 565 -16.00 15.55 -3.47
CA ASN A 565 -17.28 14.94 -3.09
C ASN A 565 -18.43 15.94 -3.17
N SER A 566 -18.16 17.26 -3.07
CA SER A 566 -19.18 18.28 -3.31
C SER A 566 -19.66 18.35 -4.76
N VAL A 567 -18.85 17.86 -5.70
CA VAL A 567 -19.15 17.85 -7.13
C VAL A 567 -19.60 16.46 -7.58
N PHE A 568 -18.99 15.38 -7.10
CA PHE A 568 -19.21 14.04 -7.68
C PHE A 568 -20.16 13.13 -6.88
N ASN A 569 -20.49 13.46 -5.63
CA ASN A 569 -21.40 12.64 -4.83
C ASN A 569 -22.79 12.52 -5.47
N GLY A 570 -23.33 11.30 -5.49
CA GLY A 570 -24.61 10.95 -6.09
C GLY A 570 -24.56 10.73 -7.61
N LYS A 571 -23.38 10.80 -8.24
CA LYS A 571 -23.16 10.47 -9.65
C LYS A 571 -22.69 9.03 -9.81
N PHE A 572 -22.72 8.56 -11.04
CA PHE A 572 -22.30 7.24 -11.45
C PHE A 572 -20.83 7.28 -11.93
N SER A 573 -20.04 6.25 -11.61
CA SER A 573 -18.59 6.22 -11.83
C SER A 573 -18.20 5.88 -13.25
N ALA A 574 -19.06 5.21 -14.02
CA ALA A 574 -18.72 4.71 -15.34
C ALA A 574 -18.47 5.83 -16.36
N GLY A 575 -17.52 5.60 -17.27
CA GLY A 575 -17.18 6.49 -18.37
C GLY A 575 -15.78 7.10 -18.29
N THR A 576 -15.47 8.00 -19.22
CA THR A 576 -14.15 8.62 -19.33
C THR A 576 -13.93 9.74 -18.31
N TRP A 577 -13.11 9.50 -17.30
CA TRP A 577 -12.60 10.53 -16.40
C TRP A 577 -11.36 11.20 -16.97
N LYS A 578 -11.17 12.50 -16.70
CA LYS A 578 -10.02 13.26 -17.23
C LYS A 578 -9.31 14.04 -16.13
N LEU A 579 -7.99 13.92 -16.07
CA LEU A 579 -7.12 14.83 -15.32
C LEU A 579 -6.60 15.90 -16.29
N ARG A 580 -6.96 17.16 -16.04
CA ARG A 580 -6.47 18.31 -16.80
C ARG A 580 -5.49 19.11 -15.96
N ILE A 581 -4.32 19.35 -16.51
CA ILE A 581 -3.26 20.14 -15.86
C ILE A 581 -2.97 21.33 -16.75
N LYS A 582 -3.13 22.54 -16.21
CA LYS A 582 -2.79 23.77 -16.89
C LYS A 582 -1.46 24.26 -16.35
N ASP A 583 -0.53 24.54 -17.25
CA ASP A 583 0.64 25.36 -16.99
C ASP A 583 0.33 26.80 -17.42
N GLU A 584 0.31 27.72 -16.45
CA GLU A 584 -0.15 29.10 -16.68
C GLU A 584 0.94 30.04 -17.18
N THR A 585 2.22 29.73 -16.99
CA THR A 585 3.31 30.60 -17.44
C THR A 585 4.39 29.83 -18.21
N GLY A 586 5.25 30.57 -18.91
CA GLY A 586 6.22 30.00 -19.85
C GLY A 586 7.55 29.58 -19.23
N SER A 587 7.70 29.72 -17.91
CA SER A 587 8.96 29.50 -17.20
C SER A 587 9.29 28.03 -17.02
N GLY A 588 8.24 27.20 -16.85
CA GLY A 588 8.39 25.83 -16.38
C GLY A 588 8.18 24.74 -17.43
N THR A 589 8.64 23.54 -17.09
CA THR A 589 8.28 22.34 -17.85
C THR A 589 8.23 21.13 -16.94
N GLY A 590 7.35 20.19 -17.26
CA GLY A 590 7.19 18.98 -16.48
C GLY A 590 6.54 17.83 -17.21
N ARG A 591 6.22 16.76 -16.48
CA ARG A 591 5.48 15.61 -16.96
C ARG A 591 4.52 15.06 -15.90
N LEU A 592 3.33 14.66 -16.34
CA LEU A 592 2.49 13.76 -15.56
C LEU A 592 3.05 12.36 -15.69
N CYS A 593 3.51 11.79 -14.58
CA CYS A 593 4.10 10.46 -14.54
C CYS A 593 3.00 9.40 -14.40
N ALA A 594 2.12 9.56 -13.42
CA ALA A 594 0.98 8.69 -13.19
C ALA A 594 -0.14 9.43 -12.45
N TRP A 595 -1.37 8.93 -12.57
CA TRP A 595 -2.50 9.37 -11.76
C TRP A 595 -3.53 8.25 -11.66
N GLY A 596 -4.47 8.34 -10.74
CA GLY A 596 -5.52 7.33 -10.64
C GLY A 596 -6.65 7.65 -9.70
N LEU A 597 -7.73 6.89 -9.81
CA LEU A 597 -8.96 7.12 -9.06
C LEU A 597 -9.31 5.95 -8.16
N GLN A 598 -9.92 6.26 -7.01
CA GLN A 598 -10.59 5.29 -6.17
C GLN A 598 -11.95 5.85 -5.78
N PHE A 599 -12.99 5.02 -5.91
CA PHE A 599 -14.35 5.38 -5.55
C PHE A 599 -14.78 4.64 -4.28
N ASN A 600 -15.47 5.34 -3.38
CA ASN A 600 -16.13 4.77 -2.19
C ASN A 600 -15.21 3.99 -1.24
N ASN A 601 -13.89 4.19 -1.34
CA ASN A 601 -12.89 3.32 -0.70
C ASN A 601 -13.11 1.82 -0.99
N LEU A 602 -13.78 1.50 -2.11
CA LEU A 602 -14.12 0.14 -2.46
C LEU A 602 -12.90 -0.60 -3.03
N PRO A 603 -12.81 -1.93 -2.78
CA PRO A 603 -11.82 -2.79 -3.40
C PRO A 603 -12.00 -2.84 -4.93
N MET A 604 -10.92 -2.72 -5.68
CA MET A 604 -10.90 -2.97 -7.13
C MET A 604 -10.81 -4.47 -7.41
N ASN A 605 -11.89 -5.22 -7.15
CA ASN A 605 -11.96 -6.65 -7.46
C ASN A 605 -12.90 -6.91 -8.64
N ILE A 606 -12.65 -6.27 -9.77
CA ILE A 606 -13.29 -6.66 -11.02
C ILE A 606 -12.27 -6.58 -12.14
N SER A 607 -11.91 -7.76 -12.65
CA SER A 607 -11.31 -7.98 -13.96
C SER A 607 -12.32 -7.51 -15.03
N SER A 608 -12.49 -6.20 -15.13
CA SER A 608 -13.44 -5.54 -16.02
C SER A 608 -12.77 -5.18 -17.34
N LEU A 609 -13.40 -5.62 -18.42
CA LEU A 609 -13.06 -5.37 -19.81
C LEU A 609 -14.07 -4.38 -20.41
N CYS A 610 -13.59 -3.26 -20.92
CA CYS A 610 -14.31 -2.37 -21.82
C CYS A 610 -14.09 -2.84 -23.26
N LEU A 611 -15.15 -3.14 -24.00
CA LEU A 611 -15.07 -3.60 -25.38
C LEU A 611 -15.87 -2.71 -26.31
N ARG A 612 -15.25 -2.23 -27.39
CA ARG A 612 -15.96 -1.60 -28.52
C ARG A 612 -15.95 -2.54 -29.72
N VAL A 613 -17.14 -2.84 -30.23
CA VAL A 613 -17.38 -3.72 -31.37
C VAL A 613 -18.47 -3.13 -32.25
N PHE A 614 -18.31 -3.26 -33.56
CA PHE A 614 -19.39 -3.02 -34.52
C PHE A 614 -19.71 -4.32 -35.27
N MET A 615 -20.98 -4.55 -35.56
CA MET A 615 -21.44 -5.60 -36.48
C MET A 615 -21.72 -4.95 -37.83
N GLU A 616 -21.25 -5.58 -38.91
CA GLU A 616 -21.32 -5.03 -40.26
C GLU A 616 -22.70 -4.48 -40.61
N GLY A 617 -23.75 -5.29 -40.43
CA GLY A 617 -25.10 -4.89 -40.77
C GLY A 617 -25.74 -3.91 -39.79
N PHE A 618 -25.21 -3.75 -38.57
CA PHE A 618 -25.77 -2.85 -37.54
C PHE A 618 -25.09 -1.47 -37.57
N TYR A 619 -24.00 -1.33 -38.31
CA TYR A 619 -23.29 -0.07 -38.49
C TYR A 619 -24.07 0.88 -39.42
N ARG A 620 -24.11 2.18 -39.10
CA ARG A 620 -24.57 3.24 -40.00
C ARG A 620 -23.52 4.36 -40.02
N SER A 621 -23.36 5.01 -41.18
CA SER A 621 -22.42 6.12 -41.36
C SER A 621 -22.67 7.24 -40.35
N VAL A 622 -21.60 7.92 -39.90
CA VAL A 622 -21.65 9.02 -38.91
C VAL A 622 -21.98 8.55 -37.48
N ASP A 623 -21.31 7.48 -37.04
CA ASP A 623 -21.31 6.96 -35.66
C ASP A 623 -22.71 6.70 -35.08
N SER A 624 -23.65 6.23 -35.89
CA SER A 624 -24.94 5.70 -35.41
C SER A 624 -24.92 4.20 -35.61
N CYS A 625 -24.89 3.42 -34.54
CA CYS A 625 -25.00 1.96 -34.61
C CYS A 625 -26.26 1.52 -33.89
N VAL A 626 -26.89 0.48 -34.43
CA VAL A 626 -27.88 -0.29 -33.65
C VAL A 626 -27.09 -1.08 -32.62
N VAL A 627 -27.39 -0.87 -31.33
CA VAL A 627 -26.79 -1.68 -30.26
C VAL A 627 -27.59 -2.95 -30.05
N ASP A 628 -26.88 -4.05 -29.78
CA ASP A 628 -27.49 -5.33 -29.44
C ASP A 628 -26.59 -6.05 -28.43
N THR A 629 -27.14 -7.05 -27.74
CA THR A 629 -26.38 -7.83 -26.78
C THR A 629 -25.32 -8.67 -27.48
N ILE A 630 -24.06 -8.47 -27.11
CA ILE A 630 -22.95 -9.32 -27.52
C ILE A 630 -22.50 -10.18 -26.34
N LYS A 631 -22.04 -11.40 -26.63
CA LYS A 631 -21.38 -12.25 -25.65
C LYS A 631 -19.89 -12.16 -25.84
N VAL A 632 -19.19 -12.08 -24.72
CA VAL A 632 -17.74 -12.01 -24.66
C VAL A 632 -17.24 -13.13 -23.79
N HIS A 633 -16.42 -13.99 -24.38
CA HIS A 633 -15.71 -15.07 -23.71
C HIS A 633 -14.26 -14.67 -23.46
N LEU A 634 -13.72 -15.16 -22.35
CA LEU A 634 -12.35 -14.92 -21.96
C LEU A 634 -11.59 -16.25 -21.97
N HIS A 635 -10.55 -16.36 -22.77
CA HIS A 635 -9.79 -17.59 -22.94
C HIS A 635 -8.38 -17.46 -22.39
N GLU A 636 -7.86 -18.50 -21.71
CA GLU A 636 -6.45 -18.54 -21.28
C GLU A 636 -5.50 -18.28 -22.46
N SER A 637 -4.31 -17.73 -22.21
CA SER A 637 -3.30 -17.43 -23.24
C SER A 637 -2.58 -18.64 -23.85
N THR A 638 -2.82 -19.85 -23.33
CA THR A 638 -2.12 -21.07 -23.76
C THR A 638 -3.08 -22.11 -24.31
N SER A 639 -2.74 -22.68 -25.48
CA SER A 639 -3.44 -23.79 -26.11
C SER A 639 -3.69 -24.94 -25.10
N PRO A 640 -4.92 -25.49 -25.00
CA PRO A 640 -6.04 -25.37 -25.93
C PRO A 640 -6.98 -24.17 -25.68
N TYR A 641 -6.49 -23.10 -25.04
CA TYR A 641 -7.23 -21.85 -24.79
C TYR A 641 -8.57 -22.07 -24.09
N PRO A 642 -8.59 -22.76 -22.93
CA PRO A 642 -9.85 -23.00 -22.22
C PRO A 642 -10.57 -21.70 -21.87
N ASP A 643 -11.90 -21.71 -22.01
CA ASP A 643 -12.78 -20.61 -21.57
C ASP A 643 -12.77 -20.49 -20.04
N VAL A 644 -12.51 -19.27 -19.58
CA VAL A 644 -12.39 -18.84 -18.18
C VAL A 644 -13.71 -18.24 -17.70
N GLY A 645 -14.53 -17.74 -18.62
CA GLY A 645 -15.85 -17.22 -18.34
C GLY A 645 -16.44 -16.42 -19.50
N VAL A 646 -17.77 -16.41 -19.52
CA VAL A 646 -18.59 -15.66 -20.48
C VAL A 646 -19.41 -14.58 -19.81
N LYS A 647 -19.55 -13.44 -20.48
CA LYS A 647 -20.46 -12.35 -20.10
C LYS A 647 -21.22 -11.82 -21.32
N GLY A 648 -22.52 -11.63 -21.16
CA GLY A 648 -23.36 -10.99 -22.16
C GLY A 648 -23.80 -9.63 -21.67
N GLU A 649 -23.53 -8.58 -22.43
CA GLU A 649 -23.89 -7.20 -22.09
C GLU A 649 -24.31 -6.47 -23.37
N THR A 650 -25.27 -5.56 -23.23
CA THR A 650 -25.62 -4.61 -24.31
C THR A 650 -24.71 -3.39 -24.15
N PRO A 651 -23.93 -3.01 -25.18
CA PRO A 651 -23.09 -1.81 -25.15
C PRO A 651 -23.91 -0.54 -24.87
N ASP A 652 -23.29 0.47 -24.26
CA ASP A 652 -23.92 1.77 -24.04
C ASP A 652 -24.21 2.47 -25.38
N ASP A 653 -25.46 2.91 -25.57
CA ASP A 653 -25.98 3.51 -26.82
C ASP A 653 -25.25 4.77 -27.30
N ASN A 654 -24.51 5.46 -26.41
CA ASN A 654 -23.79 6.70 -26.76
C ASN A 654 -22.32 6.45 -27.08
N THR A 655 -21.69 5.52 -26.38
CA THR A 655 -20.25 5.26 -26.47
C THR A 655 -19.91 4.00 -27.27
N TYR A 656 -20.89 3.13 -27.47
CA TYR A 656 -20.78 1.80 -28.07
C TYR A 656 -19.80 0.88 -27.34
N ILE A 657 -19.58 1.13 -26.05
CA ILE A 657 -18.70 0.33 -25.19
C ILE A 657 -19.55 -0.58 -24.30
N GLY A 658 -19.26 -1.88 -24.33
CA GLY A 658 -19.77 -2.86 -23.37
C GLY A 658 -18.79 -3.09 -22.22
N ASN A 659 -19.31 -3.33 -21.02
CA ASN A 659 -18.53 -3.48 -19.79
C ASN A 659 -18.66 -4.90 -19.22
N TYR A 660 -17.63 -5.72 -19.37
CA TYR A 660 -17.64 -7.14 -19.05
C TYR A 660 -16.79 -7.44 -17.82
N SER A 661 -17.38 -7.92 -16.73
CA SER A 661 -16.64 -8.22 -15.49
C SER A 661 -16.50 -9.71 -15.22
N PHE A 662 -15.26 -10.23 -15.18
CA PHE A 662 -14.96 -11.65 -15.06
C PHE A 662 -14.42 -12.03 -13.68
N ALA A 663 -15.27 -12.53 -12.79
CA ALA A 663 -14.85 -12.91 -11.43
C ALA A 663 -13.84 -14.07 -11.38
N SER A 664 -13.80 -14.90 -12.42
CA SER A 664 -12.90 -16.05 -12.55
C SER A 664 -11.53 -15.68 -13.13
N ALA A 665 -11.38 -14.50 -13.70
CA ALA A 665 -10.13 -14.06 -14.32
C ALA A 665 -9.10 -13.70 -13.25
N SER A 666 -7.90 -14.26 -13.37
CA SER A 666 -6.80 -14.02 -12.45
C SER A 666 -6.03 -12.76 -12.83
N LEU A 667 -5.75 -11.92 -11.85
CA LEU A 667 -4.89 -10.75 -12.03
C LEU A 667 -3.44 -11.16 -12.30
N GLY A 668 -2.80 -10.46 -13.22
CA GLY A 668 -1.45 -10.74 -13.70
C GLY A 668 -1.39 -11.88 -14.72
N SER A 669 -2.53 -12.29 -15.30
CA SER A 669 -2.63 -13.27 -16.36
C SER A 669 -2.99 -12.60 -17.70
N GLU A 670 -2.64 -13.29 -18.79
CA GLU A 670 -2.98 -12.88 -20.16
C GLU A 670 -4.12 -13.73 -20.71
N TYR A 671 -5.08 -13.08 -21.38
CA TYR A 671 -6.28 -13.74 -21.92
C TYR A 671 -6.60 -13.28 -23.34
N TYR A 672 -7.08 -14.18 -24.19
CA TYR A 672 -7.73 -13.83 -25.44
C TYR A 672 -9.19 -13.45 -25.20
N ILE A 673 -9.73 -12.56 -26.04
CA ILE A 673 -11.13 -12.19 -26.06
C ILE A 673 -11.76 -12.84 -27.28
N GLU A 674 -12.85 -13.59 -27.07
CA GLU A 674 -13.72 -14.08 -28.13
C GLU A 674 -15.05 -13.33 -28.05
N VAL A 675 -15.54 -12.86 -29.19
CA VAL A 675 -16.81 -12.14 -29.31
C VAL A 675 -17.76 -12.96 -30.16
N GLU A 676 -18.95 -13.23 -29.62
CA GLU A 676 -20.09 -13.76 -30.34
C GLU A 676 -21.22 -12.73 -30.39
N HIS A 677 -21.85 -12.64 -31.54
CA HIS A 677 -23.15 -11.98 -31.69
C HIS A 677 -24.13 -12.92 -32.39
N ARG A 678 -25.40 -12.54 -32.43
CA ARG A 678 -26.43 -13.47 -32.91
C ARG A 678 -26.24 -13.84 -34.38
N ASN A 679 -25.71 -12.94 -35.18
CA ASN A 679 -25.71 -13.01 -36.65
C ASN A 679 -24.37 -12.60 -37.29
N SER A 680 -23.29 -12.66 -36.52
CA SER A 680 -21.93 -12.35 -36.97
C SER A 680 -21.03 -13.56 -36.86
N ILE A 681 -19.92 -13.53 -37.60
CA ILE A 681 -18.84 -14.49 -37.42
C ILE A 681 -18.23 -14.33 -36.01
N GLU A 682 -17.91 -15.45 -35.38
CA GLU A 682 -17.09 -15.48 -34.17
C GLU A 682 -15.74 -14.81 -34.44
N THR A 683 -15.34 -13.87 -33.58
CA THR A 683 -14.14 -13.06 -33.80
C THR A 683 -13.30 -12.99 -32.53
N TRP A 684 -12.00 -13.28 -32.67
CA TRP A 684 -11.03 -13.30 -31.58
C TRP A 684 -10.14 -12.07 -31.59
N SER A 685 -9.67 -11.63 -30.43
CA SER A 685 -8.65 -10.59 -30.33
C SER A 685 -7.34 -11.05 -30.99
N ALA A 686 -6.68 -10.17 -31.72
CA ALA A 686 -5.42 -10.47 -32.39
C ALA A 686 -4.30 -10.89 -31.43
N HIS A 687 -4.32 -10.36 -30.21
CA HIS A 687 -3.36 -10.65 -29.15
C HIS A 687 -4.07 -10.83 -27.82
N THR A 688 -3.36 -11.42 -26.86
CA THR A 688 -3.82 -11.53 -25.48
C THR A 688 -3.81 -10.16 -24.80
N LEU A 689 -4.73 -9.95 -23.87
CA LEU A 689 -4.76 -8.80 -22.98
C LEU A 689 -4.26 -9.20 -21.60
N TYR A 690 -3.36 -8.39 -21.05
CA TYR A 690 -2.82 -8.58 -19.71
C TYR A 690 -3.74 -7.95 -18.66
N PHE A 691 -4.40 -8.77 -17.87
CA PHE A 691 -5.33 -8.33 -16.82
C PHE A 691 -4.56 -7.86 -15.59
N ASP A 692 -4.29 -6.56 -15.46
CA ASP A 692 -3.66 -6.00 -14.27
C ASP A 692 -4.42 -4.79 -13.69
N PHE A 693 -3.98 -4.36 -12.51
CA PHE A 693 -4.58 -3.25 -11.77
C PHE A 693 -4.24 -1.85 -12.34
N LEU A 694 -3.42 -1.78 -13.39
CA LEU A 694 -2.75 -0.56 -13.87
C LEU A 694 -3.00 -0.25 -15.35
N SER A 695 -3.51 -1.21 -16.13
CA SER A 695 -4.17 -0.94 -17.38
C SER A 695 -5.43 -0.17 -17.02
N SER A 696 -5.49 1.11 -17.41
CA SER A 696 -6.76 1.83 -17.50
C SER A 696 -7.78 0.87 -18.11
N GLY A 697 -8.88 0.61 -17.40
CA GLY A 697 -9.70 -0.61 -17.51
C GLY A 697 -9.61 -1.29 -18.87
N LEU A 698 -9.13 -2.54 -18.88
CA LEU A 698 -8.84 -3.34 -20.08
C LEU A 698 -9.72 -2.93 -21.26
N GLU A 699 -9.20 -2.08 -22.13
CA GLU A 699 -9.94 -1.59 -23.29
C GLU A 699 -9.47 -2.38 -24.50
N TYR A 700 -10.40 -2.95 -25.24
CA TYR A 700 -10.11 -3.51 -26.54
C TYR A 700 -11.11 -2.97 -27.56
N ASP A 701 -10.58 -2.34 -28.61
CA ASP A 701 -11.36 -1.72 -29.67
C ASP A 701 -11.10 -2.46 -30.98
N PHE A 702 -12.07 -3.29 -31.36
CA PHE A 702 -12.08 -4.03 -32.62
C PHE A 702 -12.26 -3.08 -33.82
N THR A 703 -12.74 -1.86 -33.61
CA THR A 703 -13.19 -0.98 -34.71
C THR A 703 -12.07 -0.15 -35.36
N LEU A 704 -10.86 -0.16 -34.80
CA LEU A 704 -9.77 0.74 -35.21
C LEU A 704 -8.95 0.24 -36.40
N SER A 705 -8.75 -1.07 -36.51
CA SER A 705 -7.93 -1.71 -37.54
C SER A 705 -8.45 -3.11 -37.80
N LYS A 706 -8.41 -3.57 -39.05
CA LYS A 706 -8.71 -4.97 -39.39
C LYS A 706 -7.84 -5.95 -38.59
N ASP A 707 -6.62 -5.53 -38.26
CA ASP A 707 -5.64 -6.32 -37.51
C ASP A 707 -5.92 -6.34 -35.99
N SER A 708 -7.00 -5.71 -35.53
CA SER A 708 -7.51 -5.89 -34.17
C SER A 708 -8.16 -7.26 -33.99
N ALA A 709 -8.65 -7.88 -35.06
CA ALA A 709 -9.09 -9.27 -35.05
C ALA A 709 -7.96 -10.24 -35.40
N TYR A 710 -7.96 -11.41 -34.78
CA TYR A 710 -7.05 -12.50 -35.13
C TYR A 710 -7.23 -12.89 -36.60
N GLY A 711 -6.12 -13.03 -37.33
CA GLY A 711 -6.15 -13.30 -38.77
C GLY A 711 -6.72 -12.17 -39.62
N SER A 712 -6.86 -10.97 -39.06
CA SER A 712 -7.53 -9.83 -39.69
C SER A 712 -8.97 -10.17 -40.09
N ASN A 713 -9.76 -10.81 -39.21
CA ASN A 713 -11.09 -11.35 -39.53
C ASN A 713 -12.23 -10.31 -39.47
N GLU A 714 -12.05 -9.14 -40.08
CA GLU A 714 -13.03 -8.03 -40.06
C GLU A 714 -13.22 -7.36 -41.43
N ILE A 715 -14.32 -6.63 -41.59
CA ILE A 715 -14.63 -5.83 -42.78
C ILE A 715 -14.54 -4.34 -42.49
N GLN A 716 -14.03 -3.57 -43.45
CA GLN A 716 -14.04 -2.11 -43.36
C GLN A 716 -15.44 -1.58 -43.72
N VAL A 717 -16.09 -0.89 -42.78
CA VAL A 717 -17.45 -0.34 -42.94
C VAL A 717 -17.48 1.17 -43.15
N GLU A 718 -16.41 1.88 -42.79
CA GLU A 718 -16.27 3.32 -43.03
C GLU A 718 -14.85 3.67 -43.47
N THR A 719 -14.74 4.71 -44.29
CA THR A 719 -13.45 5.19 -44.82
C THR A 719 -12.95 6.43 -44.09
N VAL A 720 -13.85 7.26 -43.54
CA VAL A 720 -13.49 8.50 -42.83
C VAL A 720 -14.44 8.77 -41.65
N PRO A 721 -14.00 8.56 -40.39
CA PRO A 721 -12.78 7.87 -39.99
C PRO A 721 -12.81 6.40 -40.41
N VAL A 722 -11.65 5.78 -40.64
CA VAL A 722 -11.61 4.34 -40.95
C VAL A 722 -12.22 3.56 -39.78
N ARG A 723 -13.22 2.72 -40.06
CA ARG A 723 -13.85 1.82 -39.09
C ARG A 723 -13.94 0.40 -39.63
N TYR A 724 -13.77 -0.55 -38.74
CA TYR A 724 -13.94 -1.98 -38.98
C TYR A 724 -15.09 -2.54 -38.15
N ALA A 725 -15.71 -3.59 -38.68
CA ALA A 725 -16.79 -4.33 -38.04
C ALA A 725 -16.58 -5.84 -38.26
N MET A 726 -17.15 -6.65 -37.37
CA MET A 726 -17.21 -8.09 -37.53
C MET A 726 -18.13 -8.43 -38.70
N TYR A 727 -17.71 -9.39 -39.52
CA TYR A 727 -18.49 -9.85 -40.67
C TYR A 727 -19.86 -10.37 -40.22
N GLY A 728 -20.92 -9.90 -40.88
CA GLY A 728 -22.27 -10.40 -40.67
C GLY A 728 -22.56 -11.64 -41.52
N GLY A 729 -23.61 -12.37 -41.16
CA GLY A 729 -24.20 -13.39 -42.02
C GLY A 729 -23.95 -14.84 -41.62
N ASP A 730 -23.18 -15.13 -40.56
CA ASP A 730 -23.20 -16.46 -39.93
C ASP A 730 -24.45 -16.56 -39.04
N THR A 731 -25.55 -17.02 -39.62
CA THR A 731 -26.87 -17.09 -38.97
C THR A 731 -27.10 -18.42 -38.25
N ASN A 732 -26.38 -19.45 -38.67
CA ASN A 732 -26.49 -20.80 -38.12
C ASN A 732 -25.42 -21.08 -37.04
N ARG A 733 -24.40 -20.21 -36.92
CA ARG A 733 -23.26 -20.25 -36.01
C ARG A 733 -22.39 -21.49 -36.17
N ASP A 734 -22.11 -21.88 -37.40
CA ASP A 734 -21.18 -22.96 -37.71
C ASP A 734 -19.74 -22.48 -37.94
N GLY A 735 -19.51 -21.17 -37.83
CA GLY A 735 -18.21 -20.54 -37.98
C GLY A 735 -17.82 -20.28 -39.43
N ILE A 736 -18.77 -20.36 -40.38
CA ILE A 736 -18.58 -20.07 -41.80
C ILE A 736 -19.80 -19.32 -42.31
N THR A 737 -19.60 -18.24 -43.09
CA THR A 737 -20.70 -17.63 -43.86
C THR A 737 -20.79 -18.30 -45.23
N ASP A 738 -21.82 -19.11 -45.45
CA ASP A 738 -21.99 -19.88 -46.69
C ASP A 738 -23.41 -19.88 -47.27
N ALA A 739 -23.64 -20.73 -48.28
CA ALA A 739 -24.92 -20.82 -48.97
C ALA A 739 -26.08 -21.28 -48.06
N SER A 740 -25.79 -21.93 -46.93
CA SER A 740 -26.80 -22.32 -45.95
C SER A 740 -27.35 -21.11 -45.20
N ASP A 741 -26.49 -20.14 -44.86
CA ASP A 741 -26.91 -18.86 -44.28
C ASP A 741 -27.69 -18.00 -45.26
N VAL A 742 -27.20 -17.91 -46.52
CA VAL A 742 -27.92 -17.21 -47.59
C VAL A 742 -29.32 -17.79 -47.74
N GLY A 743 -29.45 -19.12 -47.73
CA GLY A 743 -30.74 -19.79 -47.79
C GLY A 743 -31.65 -19.48 -46.59
N ALA A 744 -31.10 -19.32 -45.38
CA ALA A 744 -31.86 -18.96 -44.20
C ALA A 744 -32.43 -17.54 -44.31
N VAL A 745 -31.58 -16.57 -44.67
CA VAL A 745 -31.99 -15.15 -44.82
C VAL A 745 -32.97 -14.98 -45.99
N ASP A 746 -32.75 -15.62 -47.14
CA ASP A 746 -33.64 -15.53 -48.32
C ASP A 746 -35.04 -16.10 -48.03
N ASN A 747 -35.11 -17.22 -47.31
CA ASN A 747 -36.40 -17.79 -46.90
C ASN A 747 -37.19 -16.82 -46.02
N ASP A 748 -36.55 -16.17 -45.05
CA ASP A 748 -37.21 -15.23 -44.13
C ASP A 748 -37.54 -13.90 -44.82
N ALA A 749 -36.69 -13.43 -45.73
CA ALA A 749 -36.94 -12.25 -46.55
C ALA A 749 -38.15 -12.44 -47.48
N SER A 750 -38.34 -13.65 -48.03
CA SER A 750 -39.46 -13.98 -48.92
C SER A 750 -40.84 -13.83 -48.26
N VAL A 751 -40.88 -13.93 -46.92
CA VAL A 751 -42.08 -13.73 -46.10
C VAL A 751 -42.08 -12.41 -45.35
N SER A 752 -41.05 -11.56 -45.55
CA SER A 752 -40.83 -10.31 -44.82
C SER A 752 -40.95 -10.52 -43.31
N LEU A 753 -40.25 -11.53 -42.80
CA LEU A 753 -40.24 -11.86 -41.38
C LEU A 753 -39.80 -10.62 -40.59
N ALA A 754 -40.45 -10.37 -39.45
CA ALA A 754 -40.21 -9.18 -38.64
C ALA A 754 -40.01 -9.51 -37.16
N GLY A 755 -39.27 -8.67 -36.47
CA GLY A 755 -38.93 -8.75 -35.05
C GLY A 755 -37.49 -9.22 -34.79
N TYR A 756 -37.21 -9.57 -33.54
CA TYR A 756 -35.86 -9.97 -33.09
C TYR A 756 -35.52 -11.40 -33.54
N VAL A 757 -35.09 -11.55 -34.79
CA VAL A 757 -34.71 -12.82 -35.43
C VAL A 757 -33.24 -12.81 -35.85
N VAL A 758 -32.62 -13.99 -35.99
CA VAL A 758 -31.19 -14.11 -36.31
C VAL A 758 -30.85 -13.69 -37.74
N THR A 759 -31.83 -13.81 -38.64
CA THR A 759 -31.74 -13.49 -40.07
C THR A 759 -31.92 -12.01 -40.37
N ASP A 760 -32.31 -11.20 -39.38
CA ASP A 760 -32.25 -9.74 -39.43
C ASP A 760 -30.81 -9.31 -39.13
N LEU A 761 -30.04 -9.15 -40.22
CA LEU A 761 -28.64 -8.76 -40.23
C LEU A 761 -28.47 -7.25 -40.06
N THR A 762 -29.49 -6.45 -40.36
CA THR A 762 -29.42 -4.99 -40.26
C THR A 762 -29.86 -4.43 -38.92
N GLY A 763 -30.65 -5.19 -38.14
CA GLY A 763 -31.22 -4.77 -36.87
C GLY A 763 -32.35 -3.75 -37.01
N ASP A 764 -33.03 -3.72 -38.15
CA ASP A 764 -34.12 -2.76 -38.43
C ASP A 764 -35.53 -3.34 -38.21
N ASP A 765 -35.61 -4.50 -37.56
CA ASP A 765 -36.80 -5.31 -37.27
C ASP A 765 -37.44 -5.99 -38.49
N PHE A 766 -36.85 -5.94 -39.69
CA PHE A 766 -37.36 -6.63 -40.87
C PHE A 766 -36.25 -7.40 -41.59
N VAL A 767 -36.56 -8.61 -42.07
CA VAL A 767 -35.68 -9.35 -42.98
C VAL A 767 -36.06 -8.99 -44.42
N ASP A 768 -35.14 -8.35 -45.15
CA ASP A 768 -35.36 -7.91 -46.52
C ASP A 768 -34.12 -8.06 -47.44
N ALA A 769 -34.16 -7.39 -48.59
CA ALA A 769 -33.10 -7.47 -49.59
C ALA A 769 -31.74 -6.91 -49.11
N VAL A 770 -31.74 -6.02 -48.11
CA VAL A 770 -30.53 -5.48 -47.51
C VAL A 770 -29.83 -6.55 -46.67
N ASP A 771 -30.57 -7.35 -45.89
CA ASP A 771 -30.00 -8.49 -45.16
C ASP A 771 -29.41 -9.52 -46.11
N ILE A 772 -30.15 -9.90 -47.16
CA ILE A 772 -29.66 -10.82 -48.20
C ILE A 772 -28.35 -10.31 -48.78
N SER A 773 -28.23 -9.01 -49.05
CA SER A 773 -27.03 -8.45 -49.66
C SER A 773 -25.78 -8.62 -48.79
N ILE A 774 -25.92 -8.56 -47.46
CA ILE A 774 -24.80 -8.73 -46.52
C ILE A 774 -24.31 -10.19 -46.57
N VAL A 775 -25.21 -11.15 -46.38
CA VAL A 775 -24.84 -12.57 -46.37
C VAL A 775 -24.36 -13.06 -47.75
N ASP A 776 -24.94 -12.57 -48.84
CA ASP A 776 -24.52 -12.93 -50.20
C ASP A 776 -23.10 -12.42 -50.50
N ASN A 777 -22.81 -11.16 -50.15
CA ASN A 777 -21.47 -10.58 -50.30
C ASN A 777 -20.42 -11.38 -49.50
N ASN A 778 -20.72 -11.72 -48.26
CA ASN A 778 -19.79 -12.47 -47.39
C ASN A 778 -19.70 -13.95 -47.74
N SER A 779 -20.73 -14.56 -48.32
CA SER A 779 -20.66 -15.93 -48.83
C SER A 779 -19.86 -16.05 -50.13
N SER A 780 -19.76 -14.95 -50.91
CA SER A 780 -19.02 -14.92 -52.18
C SER A 780 -17.50 -15.03 -51.99
N VAL A 781 -17.00 -14.66 -50.82
CA VAL A 781 -15.61 -14.85 -50.36
C VAL A 781 -15.70 -15.52 -49.00
N PRO A 782 -15.55 -16.85 -48.89
CA PRO A 782 -15.93 -17.59 -47.67
C PRO A 782 -15.25 -16.99 -46.45
N VAL A 783 -16.04 -16.27 -45.65
CA VAL A 783 -15.66 -15.75 -44.34
C VAL A 783 -15.77 -16.89 -43.36
N ILE A 784 -14.72 -17.11 -42.57
CA ILE A 784 -14.65 -18.19 -41.58
C ILE A 784 -14.19 -17.62 -40.25
N SER A 785 -14.57 -18.24 -39.13
CA SER A 785 -13.95 -17.96 -37.84
C SER A 785 -12.47 -18.31 -37.91
N ILE A 786 -11.63 -17.42 -37.37
CA ILE A 786 -10.18 -17.62 -37.27
C ILE A 786 -9.79 -17.52 -35.80
N THR A 787 -9.30 -18.63 -35.25
CA THR A 787 -8.92 -18.74 -33.84
C THR A 787 -7.41 -18.77 -33.66
N PRO A 788 -6.88 -18.41 -32.47
CA PRO A 788 -5.47 -18.56 -32.13
C PRO A 788 -4.98 -20.03 -32.22
N PRO A 789 -3.72 -20.27 -32.64
CA PRO A 789 -3.19 -21.59 -33.04
C PRO A 789 -2.88 -22.58 -31.92
#